data_AF-A0A015JU98-F1
#
_entry.id   AF-A0A015JU98-F1
#
_cell.length_a   1.000
_cell.length_b   1.000
_cell.length_c   1.000
_cell.angle_alpha   90.00
_cell.angle_beta   90.00
_cell.angle_gamma   90.00
#
_symmetry.space_group_name_H-M   'P 1'
#
loop_
_entity.id
_entity.type
_entity.pdbx_description
1 polymer ?
#
loop_
_entity_poly.entity_id
_entity_poly.type
_entity_poly.pdbx_seq_one_letter_code
_entity_poly.pdbx_strand_id
1 'polypeptide(L)'
;MDKDTDTVEAKNCLYCNKPFIEKLWCKECINSLEKLAENGDKKAMNNLANKYDNGEGTEKNVEKAFYWYQKAAENGVKEAMHNLALRYYNGEETEKNLEKTFYWYQKAAEEDYIEAMSNLALCYANGEGTERNLEKAFHWFQRAAENDVKEAMFNLSISYGNGQGTEKNLEKAFYWCQRAEKNGVKEAMFNLAKYYDYGEGTEKNLENAFYWYQKAAENGIKEAMFNLAVYYRYRKTEINLENAFYWYQKAAEKDHIRAMYNLAGSYYNGEGTEKNLEKAFYWYQKAAENGDEKAMFNLAICYKNGEGTEKNLEKTLHCYQEAAENGDEMAMFNLTICYKNGEGTEKNLEKAFYWYQKAAENGNEEAMHMLALCHENGQGTEKNLEKAFYWYQKAAENGDKKAIFRLVISYYNGEGTEKNIEKSSYWYQKGAAENGDNQAMLNLAIHYHNGIGTERNLEKAFYCCQLAVENGNKSAMNNLASCYYNGKGTLKNLGKAFYWYQKGAEIGYEKEMLSLAICYENGEGTEKNLEKAFYWCQKAAENGNNEAKVILAIYYSKGKGTEKDLEKAFYWYQKSKKDDGDNEAMYELAICYYNGIGTEKNLEKAFHWYKIAAKNGNKNAMSALALHYYKGEGIERNSENAFYWCQEALENGDKSMMNNLALYYLNGEGTEKNLEKAFYLYQKAAEDGYKSAMSNLAHMYYNGVGTEKNLEKAFYWYQKVAENGYEITMNNLATMYYNGEGTEKNLEKAFYWYQKAAENGDEESMFDSANRYYNGEGTEKNLEKAFHWYQKAAEKDHIKSMNSLAICYENGEGIEKNFKKAFYWYQKAAENGVAEAMLNLVIYYENGKETEKNLEKAFYWHQKVVESDNVSLENKNEFCNKCKQPYTDYLWCKLCNAIRFQRDFLKWTSQNEFVDKFIQEAQLYAKNSYEILEWIPYNKLSSINYYDKGGFSAIHKAIWLDGPIFSWNYENQQWNRQTTYEVILKTLNNSSSSDDKFLDEV
;
A
#
# COMPACT_ATOMS: atom_id res chain seq x y z
N MET A 1 86.99 -41.89 39.22
CA MET A 1 87.87 -42.71 40.08
C MET A 1 87.54 -44.16 39.77
N ASP A 2 88.53 -44.96 39.42
CA ASP A 2 88.81 -46.31 39.93
C ASP A 2 87.66 -47.01 40.71
N LYS A 3 87.28 -48.30 40.58
CA LYS A 3 87.90 -49.53 40.02
C LYS A 3 86.87 -50.70 40.16
N ASP A 4 87.03 -51.95 39.69
CA ASP A 4 88.12 -52.66 38.99
C ASP A 4 87.63 -53.89 38.17
N THR A 5 88.56 -54.47 37.39
CA THR A 5 88.71 -55.89 36.95
C THR A 5 87.57 -56.73 36.36
N ASP A 6 87.72 -57.03 35.05
CA ASP A 6 87.31 -58.30 34.44
C ASP A 6 88.06 -59.50 35.03
N THR A 7 87.34 -60.60 35.31
CA THR A 7 87.91 -61.96 35.35
C THR A 7 86.92 -62.98 34.77
N VAL A 8 87.33 -63.61 33.67
CA VAL A 8 86.53 -64.63 32.97
C VAL A 8 86.75 -66.01 33.59
N GLU A 9 85.76 -66.54 34.32
CA GLU A 9 85.68 -67.97 34.63
C GLU A 9 84.85 -68.71 33.56
N ALA A 10 85.52 -69.13 32.49
CA ALA A 10 84.91 -69.97 31.46
C ALA A 10 84.68 -71.39 31.99
N LYS A 11 83.46 -71.71 32.43
CA LYS A 11 83.00 -73.09 32.62
C LYS A 11 82.91 -73.76 31.25
N ASN A 12 83.78 -74.73 30.96
CA ASN A 12 83.68 -75.56 29.75
C ASN A 12 82.34 -76.30 29.67
N CYS A 13 81.87 -76.58 28.45
CA CYS A 13 80.72 -77.46 28.26
C CYS A 13 81.01 -78.88 28.80
N LEU A 14 80.21 -79.35 29.77
CA LEU A 14 80.33 -80.66 30.43
C LEU A 14 80.29 -81.86 29.47
N TYR A 15 79.81 -81.69 28.23
CA TYR A 15 79.66 -82.77 27.25
C TYR A 15 80.68 -82.76 26.10
N CYS A 16 81.26 -81.60 25.74
CA CYS A 16 82.23 -81.51 24.62
C CYS A 16 83.54 -80.80 24.99
N ASN A 17 83.70 -80.35 26.24
CA ASN A 17 84.91 -79.79 26.84
C ASN A 17 85.58 -78.64 26.06
N LYS A 18 84.79 -77.87 25.30
CA LYS A 18 85.22 -76.61 24.65
C LYS A 18 84.84 -75.39 25.52
N PRO A 19 85.62 -74.29 25.47
CA PRO A 19 85.31 -73.06 26.20
C PRO A 19 84.03 -72.39 25.69
N PHE A 20 83.27 -71.77 26.58
CA PHE A 20 82.15 -70.91 26.19
C PHE A 20 82.66 -69.56 25.65
N ILE A 21 82.28 -69.26 24.41
CA ILE A 21 82.21 -67.90 23.85
C ILE A 21 80.76 -67.74 23.38
N GLU A 22 80.22 -66.53 23.46
CA GLU A 22 78.78 -66.27 23.44
C GLU A 22 78.00 -66.91 22.26
N LYS A 23 76.88 -67.57 22.61
CA LYS A 23 75.71 -67.82 21.76
C LYS A 23 75.84 -68.63 20.45
N LEU A 24 76.90 -69.43 20.24
CA LEU A 24 76.93 -70.42 19.15
C LEU A 24 77.00 -71.87 19.65
N TRP A 25 75.86 -72.58 19.56
CA TRP A 25 75.78 -74.02 19.80
C TRP A 25 76.37 -74.77 18.59
N CYS A 26 77.28 -75.72 18.79
CA CYS A 26 77.80 -76.51 17.67
C CYS A 26 76.79 -77.56 17.21
N LYS A 27 76.94 -78.03 15.96
CA LYS A 27 76.09 -79.07 15.35
C LYS A 27 76.01 -80.35 16.20
N GLU A 28 77.07 -80.68 16.93
CA GLU A 28 77.11 -81.82 17.87
C GLU A 28 76.16 -81.62 19.06
N CYS A 29 75.98 -80.39 19.56
CA CYS A 29 75.02 -80.09 20.62
C CYS A 29 73.57 -80.19 20.12
N ILE A 30 73.29 -79.83 18.86
CA ILE A 30 71.95 -80.03 18.27
C ILE A 30 71.67 -81.51 18.03
N ASN A 31 72.60 -82.27 17.47
CA ASN A 31 72.46 -83.74 17.36
C ASN A 31 72.28 -84.42 18.74
N SER A 32 72.81 -83.83 19.81
CA SER A 32 72.62 -84.31 21.18
C SER A 32 71.25 -83.91 21.75
N LEU A 33 70.77 -82.70 21.46
CA LEU A 33 69.39 -82.26 21.75
C LEU A 33 68.37 -83.11 21.01
N GLU A 34 68.61 -83.45 19.73
CA GLU A 34 67.77 -84.36 18.94
C GLU A 34 67.67 -85.73 19.62
N LYS A 35 68.80 -86.35 19.97
CA LYS A 35 68.78 -87.63 20.71
C LYS A 35 68.06 -87.55 22.06
N LEU A 36 68.19 -86.44 22.80
CA LEU A 36 67.47 -86.26 24.06
C LEU A 36 65.96 -86.10 23.83
N ALA A 37 65.57 -85.33 22.80
CA ALA A 37 64.19 -85.13 22.41
C ALA A 37 63.54 -86.43 21.90
N GLU A 38 64.24 -87.22 21.08
CA GLU A 38 63.83 -88.55 20.63
C GLU A 38 63.66 -89.54 21.79
N ASN A 39 64.52 -89.46 22.82
CA ASN A 39 64.42 -90.24 24.06
C ASN A 39 63.35 -89.72 25.05
N GLY A 40 62.53 -88.73 24.67
CA GLY A 40 61.42 -88.24 25.49
C GLY A 40 61.75 -87.08 26.43
N ASP A 41 62.93 -86.47 26.36
CA ASP A 41 63.22 -85.26 27.15
C ASP A 41 62.43 -84.06 26.61
N LYS A 42 61.36 -83.73 27.33
CA LYS A 42 60.45 -82.64 26.96
C LYS A 42 61.10 -81.25 26.93
N LYS A 43 62.15 -81.00 27.74
CA LYS A 43 62.91 -79.74 27.67
C LYS A 43 63.79 -79.71 26.43
N ALA A 44 64.39 -80.84 26.06
CA ALA A 44 65.14 -80.96 24.81
C ALA A 44 64.23 -80.73 23.60
N MET A 45 63.02 -81.29 23.55
CA MET A 45 62.04 -81.06 22.47
C MET A 45 61.74 -79.56 22.27
N ASN A 46 61.38 -78.83 23.34
CA ASN A 46 61.06 -77.41 23.23
C ASN A 46 62.28 -76.54 22.87
N ASN A 47 63.44 -76.83 23.45
CA ASN A 47 64.67 -76.14 23.09
C ASN A 47 65.03 -76.37 21.62
N LEU A 48 64.91 -77.60 21.13
CA LEU A 48 65.16 -77.96 19.74
C LEU A 48 64.18 -77.29 18.78
N ALA A 49 62.90 -77.19 19.15
CA ALA A 49 61.89 -76.43 18.41
C ALA A 49 62.30 -74.95 18.29
N ASN A 50 62.65 -74.29 19.41
CA ASN A 50 63.15 -72.91 19.42
C ASN A 50 64.41 -72.73 18.56
N LYS A 51 65.32 -73.72 18.50
CA LYS A 51 66.52 -73.65 17.64
C LYS A 51 66.19 -73.75 16.16
N TYR A 52 65.29 -74.66 15.77
CA TYR A 52 64.81 -74.77 14.40
C TYR A 52 63.99 -73.57 13.96
N ASP A 53 63.24 -72.94 14.87
CA ASP A 53 62.42 -71.76 14.60
C ASP A 53 63.26 -70.49 14.36
N ASN A 54 64.31 -70.29 15.17
CA ASN A 54 65.17 -69.11 15.12
C ASN A 54 66.42 -69.29 14.22
N GLY A 55 66.72 -70.50 13.77
CA GLY A 55 67.96 -70.80 13.04
C GLY A 55 69.23 -70.70 13.91
N GLU A 56 69.11 -70.97 15.21
CA GLU A 56 70.23 -70.86 16.15
C GLU A 56 71.05 -72.17 16.19
N GLY A 57 72.19 -72.21 15.50
CA GLY A 57 73.09 -73.38 15.45
C GLY A 57 72.70 -74.45 14.41
N THR A 58 71.55 -74.27 13.76
CA THR A 58 71.04 -75.03 12.60
C THR A 58 70.42 -74.05 11.61
N GLU A 59 70.22 -74.44 10.35
CA GLU A 59 69.34 -73.69 9.45
C GLU A 59 67.91 -73.61 10.02
N LYS A 60 67.24 -72.49 9.79
CA LYS A 60 65.83 -72.30 10.17
C LYS A 60 64.95 -73.29 9.40
N ASN A 61 64.12 -74.05 10.12
CA ASN A 61 63.25 -75.07 9.57
C ASN A 61 61.92 -75.05 10.32
N VAL A 62 60.89 -74.43 9.72
CA VAL A 62 59.60 -74.20 10.38
C VAL A 62 58.81 -75.51 10.54
N GLU A 63 58.90 -76.44 9.58
CA GLU A 63 58.30 -77.79 9.67
C GLU A 63 58.82 -78.56 10.89
N LYS A 64 60.15 -78.62 11.07
CA LYS A 64 60.77 -79.25 12.25
C LYS A 64 60.47 -78.50 13.54
N ALA A 65 60.42 -77.17 13.51
CA ALA A 65 60.02 -76.38 14.67
C ALA A 65 58.58 -76.72 15.09
N PHE A 66 57.64 -76.74 14.15
CA PHE A 66 56.24 -77.11 14.38
C PHE A 66 56.12 -78.54 14.92
N TYR A 67 56.81 -79.52 14.31
CA TYR A 67 56.83 -80.91 14.79
C TYR A 67 57.32 -81.02 16.24
N TRP A 68 58.43 -80.36 16.57
CA TRP A 68 58.99 -80.42 17.93
C TRP A 68 58.20 -79.59 18.94
N TYR A 69 57.59 -78.46 18.56
CA TYR A 69 56.62 -77.75 19.40
C TYR A 69 55.40 -78.62 19.66
N GLN A 70 54.86 -79.32 18.66
CA GLN A 70 53.76 -80.26 18.85
C GLN A 70 54.14 -81.38 19.82
N LYS A 71 55.30 -82.03 19.64
CA LYS A 71 55.74 -83.09 20.55
C LYS A 71 55.99 -82.59 21.97
N ALA A 72 56.56 -81.40 22.13
CA ALA A 72 56.76 -80.80 23.44
C ALA A 72 55.42 -80.41 24.12
N ALA A 73 54.47 -79.84 23.36
CA ALA A 73 53.14 -79.49 23.85
C ALA A 73 52.33 -80.72 24.28
N GLU A 74 52.36 -81.80 23.48
CA GLU A 74 51.79 -83.12 23.83
C GLU A 74 52.40 -83.71 25.12
N ASN A 75 53.65 -83.35 25.46
CA ASN A 75 54.35 -83.78 26.68
C ASN A 75 54.27 -82.79 27.85
N GLY A 76 53.33 -81.84 27.82
CA GLY A 76 53.11 -80.91 28.94
C GLY A 76 54.19 -79.86 29.10
N VAL A 77 54.67 -79.27 27.98
CA VAL A 77 55.58 -78.12 27.99
C VAL A 77 54.80 -76.87 27.58
N LYS A 78 54.58 -75.97 28.55
CA LYS A 78 53.66 -74.83 28.41
C LYS A 78 54.15 -73.76 27.42
N GLU A 79 55.46 -73.56 27.32
CA GLU A 79 56.09 -72.70 26.32
C GLU A 79 55.79 -73.21 24.90
N ALA A 80 55.88 -74.53 24.70
CA ALA A 80 55.60 -75.16 23.42
C ALA A 80 54.11 -75.12 23.07
N MET A 81 53.22 -75.26 24.05
CA MET A 81 51.77 -75.09 23.86
C MET A 81 51.44 -73.69 23.34
N HIS A 82 52.01 -72.64 23.95
CA HIS A 82 51.81 -71.26 23.50
C HIS A 82 52.36 -71.02 22.09
N ASN A 83 53.59 -71.47 21.81
CA ASN A 83 54.21 -71.31 20.49
C ASN A 83 53.44 -72.08 19.41
N LEU A 84 52.92 -73.27 19.71
CA LEU A 84 52.08 -74.05 18.81
C LEU A 84 50.73 -73.36 18.55
N ALA A 85 50.12 -72.75 19.57
CA ALA A 85 48.90 -71.95 19.42
C ALA A 85 49.11 -70.74 18.49
N LEU A 86 50.24 -70.04 18.62
CA LEU A 86 50.63 -68.95 17.70
C LEU A 86 50.74 -69.43 16.24
N ARG A 87 51.32 -70.62 15.98
CA ARG A 87 51.40 -71.17 14.60
C ARG A 87 50.04 -71.50 14.03
N TYR A 88 49.14 -72.11 14.83
CA TYR A 88 47.76 -72.33 14.42
C TYR A 88 46.96 -71.04 14.20
N TYR A 89 47.29 -69.96 14.92
CA TYR A 89 46.64 -68.66 14.76
C TYR A 89 47.08 -67.93 13.48
N ASN A 90 48.38 -68.00 13.16
CA ASN A 90 48.97 -67.38 11.99
C ASN A 90 48.78 -68.20 10.70
N GLY A 91 48.57 -69.52 10.80
CA GLY A 91 48.53 -70.43 9.66
C GLY A 91 49.92 -70.76 9.10
N GLU A 92 50.90 -70.95 9.99
CA GLU A 92 52.28 -71.26 9.62
C GLU A 92 52.50 -72.79 9.55
N GLU A 93 52.86 -73.29 8.35
CA GLU A 93 52.98 -74.73 8.00
C GLU A 93 51.68 -75.55 8.17
N THR A 94 50.55 -74.88 8.44
CA THR A 94 49.22 -75.49 8.58
C THR A 94 48.14 -74.47 8.26
N GLU A 95 46.93 -74.88 7.90
CA GLU A 95 45.82 -73.94 7.75
C GLU A 95 45.47 -73.28 9.08
N LYS A 96 45.14 -71.98 9.05
CA LYS A 96 44.73 -71.22 10.24
C LYS A 96 43.57 -71.93 10.94
N ASN A 97 43.79 -72.34 12.19
CA ASN A 97 42.85 -73.16 12.95
C ASN A 97 42.60 -72.55 14.33
N LEU A 98 41.51 -71.79 14.44
CA LEU A 98 41.16 -71.08 15.68
C LEU A 98 40.77 -72.02 16.83
N GLU A 99 40.13 -73.16 16.55
CA GLU A 99 39.79 -74.16 17.59
C GLU A 99 41.05 -74.73 18.25
N LYS A 100 42.06 -75.10 17.46
CA LYS A 100 43.36 -75.56 17.96
C LYS A 100 44.15 -74.44 18.64
N THR A 101 44.07 -73.21 18.12
CA THR A 101 44.65 -72.02 18.76
C THR A 101 44.08 -71.86 20.18
N PHE A 102 42.75 -71.83 20.29
CA PHE A 102 42.04 -71.72 21.56
C PHE A 102 42.40 -72.88 22.51
N TYR A 103 42.36 -74.12 22.02
CA TYR A 103 42.70 -75.31 22.80
C TYR A 103 44.12 -75.24 23.40
N TRP A 104 45.12 -74.87 22.59
CA TRP A 104 46.50 -74.82 23.06
C TRP A 104 46.82 -73.59 23.92
N TYR A 105 46.22 -72.42 23.65
CA TYR A 105 46.28 -71.30 24.61
C TYR A 105 45.58 -71.63 25.92
N GLN A 106 44.44 -72.34 25.89
CA GLN A 106 43.76 -72.80 27.10
C GLN A 106 44.67 -73.72 27.91
N LYS A 107 45.29 -74.73 27.28
CA LYS A 107 46.22 -75.64 27.96
C LYS A 107 47.45 -74.93 28.54
N ALA A 108 48.04 -73.99 27.80
CA ALA A 108 49.16 -73.19 28.29
C ALA A 108 48.77 -72.29 29.49
N ALA A 109 47.60 -71.65 29.44
CA ALA A 109 47.10 -70.77 30.50
C ALA A 109 46.65 -71.53 31.76
N GLU A 110 46.14 -72.76 31.61
CA GLU A 110 45.84 -73.70 32.70
C GLU A 110 47.12 -74.13 33.46
N GLU A 111 48.27 -74.18 32.78
CA GLU A 111 49.61 -74.47 33.34
C GLU A 111 50.37 -73.19 33.81
N ASP A 112 49.62 -72.12 34.08
CA ASP A 112 50.13 -70.80 34.47
C ASP A 112 51.22 -70.24 33.52
N TYR A 113 51.00 -70.32 32.20
CA TYR A 113 51.79 -69.58 31.22
C TYR A 113 51.22 -68.20 30.97
N ILE A 114 51.91 -67.18 31.51
CA ILE A 114 51.46 -65.78 31.61
C ILE A 114 51.02 -65.20 30.25
N GLU A 115 51.81 -65.37 29.18
CA GLU A 115 51.49 -64.81 27.86
C GLU A 115 50.30 -65.50 27.19
N ALA A 116 50.04 -66.77 27.50
CA ALA A 116 48.86 -67.48 26.99
C ALA A 116 47.57 -67.01 27.65
N MET A 117 47.60 -66.53 28.90
CA MET A 117 46.41 -66.02 29.59
C MET A 117 45.80 -64.83 28.84
N SER A 118 46.63 -63.88 28.38
CA SER A 118 46.15 -62.70 27.63
C SER A 118 45.60 -63.08 26.25
N ASN A 119 46.24 -64.01 25.55
CA ASN A 119 45.76 -64.47 24.24
C ASN A 119 44.46 -65.29 24.36
N LEU A 120 44.34 -66.15 25.39
CA LEU A 120 43.11 -66.85 25.71
C LEU A 120 41.96 -65.90 26.06
N ALA A 121 42.26 -64.82 26.80
CA ALA A 121 41.28 -63.79 27.13
C ALA A 121 40.75 -63.08 25.87
N LEU A 122 41.63 -62.78 24.90
CA LEU A 122 41.23 -62.26 23.59
C LEU A 122 40.37 -63.26 22.80
N CYS A 123 40.73 -64.55 22.79
CA CYS A 123 39.90 -65.57 22.14
C CYS A 123 38.48 -65.63 22.73
N TYR A 124 38.33 -65.57 24.06
CA TYR A 124 37.03 -65.48 24.71
C TYR A 124 36.30 -64.14 24.44
N ALA A 125 37.01 -63.02 24.37
CA ALA A 125 36.41 -61.70 24.13
C ALA A 125 35.81 -61.56 22.72
N ASN A 126 36.49 -62.15 21.74
CA ASN A 126 36.14 -62.09 20.32
C ASN A 126 35.27 -63.28 19.85
N GLY A 127 35.31 -64.42 20.56
CA GLY A 127 34.69 -65.67 20.10
C GLY A 127 35.54 -66.41 19.07
N GLU A 128 36.86 -66.37 19.22
CA GLU A 128 37.80 -67.04 18.29
C GLU A 128 38.08 -68.46 18.78
N GLY A 129 37.62 -69.46 18.01
CA GLY A 129 37.79 -70.88 18.37
C GLY A 129 36.93 -71.36 19.54
N THR A 130 36.05 -70.51 20.05
CA THR A 130 35.14 -70.76 21.17
C THR A 130 33.95 -69.81 21.11
N GLU A 131 32.88 -70.05 21.88
CA GLU A 131 31.79 -69.07 22.01
C GLU A 131 32.26 -67.82 22.77
N ARG A 132 31.82 -66.64 22.29
CA ARG A 132 32.15 -65.35 22.91
C ARG A 132 31.68 -65.30 24.36
N ASN A 133 32.60 -65.13 25.30
CA ASN A 133 32.32 -65.12 26.74
C ASN A 133 33.12 -64.03 27.46
N LEU A 134 32.47 -62.90 27.75
CA LEU A 134 33.13 -61.73 28.35
C LEU A 134 33.55 -61.96 29.81
N GLU A 135 32.83 -62.78 30.58
CA GLU A 135 33.18 -63.08 31.98
C GLU A 135 34.48 -63.89 32.07
N LYS A 136 34.63 -64.90 31.21
CA LYS A 136 35.89 -65.67 31.08
C LYS A 136 37.01 -64.81 30.52
N ALA A 137 36.74 -63.94 29.55
CA ALA A 137 37.73 -62.99 29.05
C ALA A 137 38.23 -62.06 30.18
N PHE A 138 37.31 -61.47 30.95
CA PHE A 138 37.61 -60.65 32.12
C PHE A 138 38.45 -61.41 33.16
N HIS A 139 38.06 -62.65 33.50
CA HIS A 139 38.82 -63.49 34.44
C HIS A 139 40.27 -63.71 33.98
N TRP A 140 40.48 -64.06 32.72
CA TRP A 140 41.83 -64.31 32.19
C TRP A 140 42.65 -63.01 31.99
N PHE A 141 42.02 -61.90 31.60
CA PHE A 141 42.68 -60.58 31.62
C PHE A 141 43.09 -60.17 33.03
N GLN A 142 42.25 -60.43 34.05
CA GLN A 142 42.60 -60.16 35.44
C GLN A 142 43.83 -60.98 35.86
N ARG A 143 43.83 -62.30 35.66
CA ARG A 143 44.98 -63.15 36.02
C ARG A 143 46.27 -62.73 35.29
N ALA A 144 46.19 -62.33 34.02
CA ALA A 144 47.36 -61.89 33.27
C ALA A 144 47.85 -60.49 33.71
N ALA A 145 46.94 -59.55 33.98
CA ALA A 145 47.28 -58.21 34.46
C ALA A 145 47.88 -58.22 35.88
N GLU A 146 47.46 -59.16 36.74
CA GLU A 146 48.07 -59.42 38.05
C GLU A 146 49.50 -59.96 37.96
N ASN A 147 49.88 -60.55 36.81
CA ASN A 147 51.24 -60.97 36.46
C ASN A 147 51.97 -59.94 35.57
N ASP A 148 51.59 -58.67 35.69
CA ASP A 148 52.16 -57.51 35.00
C ASP A 148 52.15 -57.56 33.44
N VAL A 149 51.24 -58.33 32.83
CA VAL A 149 51.03 -58.29 31.36
C VAL A 149 50.34 -56.99 30.95
N LYS A 150 51.11 -56.10 30.30
CA LYS A 150 50.69 -54.72 29.97
C LYS A 150 49.45 -54.65 29.05
N GLU A 151 49.33 -55.51 28.05
CA GLU A 151 48.14 -55.59 27.17
C GLU A 151 46.89 -56.00 27.96
N ALA A 152 47.05 -56.93 28.91
CA ALA A 152 45.97 -57.37 29.77
C ALA A 152 45.55 -56.28 30.76
N MET A 153 46.47 -55.48 31.30
CA MET A 153 46.12 -54.32 32.14
C MET A 153 45.24 -53.32 31.38
N PHE A 154 45.55 -53.04 30.11
CA PHE A 154 44.79 -52.11 29.29
C PHE A 154 43.39 -52.66 28.96
N ASN A 155 43.30 -53.93 28.55
CA ASN A 155 42.01 -54.58 28.30
C ASN A 155 41.17 -54.68 29.57
N LEU A 156 41.77 -54.97 30.73
CA LEU A 156 41.10 -54.99 32.03
C LEU A 156 40.58 -53.61 32.44
N SER A 157 41.32 -52.53 32.15
CA SER A 157 40.85 -51.15 32.30
C SER A 157 39.60 -50.90 31.45
N ILE A 158 39.61 -51.30 30.17
CA ILE A 158 38.44 -51.18 29.29
C ILE A 158 37.25 -52.00 29.83
N SER A 159 37.50 -53.22 30.31
CA SER A 159 36.46 -54.10 30.85
C SER A 159 35.78 -53.48 32.08
N TYR A 160 36.55 -52.97 33.04
CA TYR A 160 36.01 -52.25 34.20
C TYR A 160 35.30 -50.94 33.80
N GLY A 161 35.83 -50.19 32.83
CA GLY A 161 35.25 -48.90 32.40
C GLY A 161 33.90 -49.05 31.72
N ASN A 162 33.72 -50.13 30.95
CA ASN A 162 32.51 -50.42 30.19
C ASN A 162 31.55 -51.42 30.87
N GLY A 163 31.98 -52.11 31.93
CA GLY A 163 31.21 -53.21 32.54
C GLY A 163 31.16 -54.47 31.66
N GLN A 164 32.25 -54.79 30.96
CA GLN A 164 32.32 -55.98 30.09
C GLN A 164 32.83 -57.18 30.89
N GLY A 165 31.96 -58.17 31.10
CA GLY A 165 32.30 -59.38 31.89
C GLY A 165 32.43 -59.15 33.39
N THR A 166 32.09 -57.94 33.88
CA THR A 166 32.17 -57.52 35.28
C THR A 166 31.25 -56.30 35.48
N GLU A 167 31.01 -55.89 36.73
CA GLU A 167 30.30 -54.64 37.02
C GLU A 167 31.17 -53.42 36.65
N LYS A 168 30.53 -52.36 36.11
CA LYS A 168 31.21 -51.11 35.75
C LYS A 168 31.84 -50.46 37.00
N ASN A 169 33.17 -50.30 36.99
CA ASN A 169 33.92 -49.72 38.10
C ASN A 169 35.00 -48.76 37.56
N LEU A 170 34.70 -47.46 37.55
CA LEU A 170 35.57 -46.44 36.96
C LEU A 170 36.89 -46.25 37.74
N GLU A 171 36.89 -46.40 39.07
CA GLU A 171 38.11 -46.28 39.90
C GLU A 171 39.12 -47.38 39.56
N LYS A 172 38.66 -48.64 39.44
CA LYS A 172 39.50 -49.75 38.99
C LYS A 172 39.93 -49.60 37.54
N ALA A 173 39.05 -49.09 36.68
CA ALA A 173 39.40 -48.79 35.28
C ALA A 173 40.56 -47.79 35.20
N PHE A 174 40.44 -46.67 35.90
CA PHE A 174 41.48 -45.65 36.02
C PHE A 174 42.79 -46.20 36.62
N TYR A 175 42.72 -46.97 37.70
CA TYR A 175 43.88 -47.63 38.31
C TYR A 175 44.64 -48.53 37.33
N TRP A 176 43.94 -49.43 36.63
CA TRP A 176 44.57 -50.32 35.65
C TRP A 176 45.07 -49.56 34.42
N CYS A 177 44.41 -48.46 34.04
CA CYS A 177 44.88 -47.58 32.97
C CYS A 177 46.19 -46.88 33.32
N GLN A 178 46.34 -46.38 34.56
CA GLN A 178 47.61 -45.83 35.05
C GLN A 178 48.72 -46.90 35.07
N ARG A 179 48.39 -48.14 35.45
CA ARG A 179 49.36 -49.23 35.52
C ARG A 179 49.79 -49.69 34.12
N ALA A 180 48.87 -49.70 33.15
CA ALA A 180 49.16 -49.98 31.74
C ALA A 180 50.08 -48.91 31.12
N GLU A 181 49.82 -47.62 31.36
CA GLU A 181 50.65 -46.52 30.88
C GLU A 181 52.09 -46.61 31.43
N LYS A 182 52.24 -46.83 32.75
CA LYS A 182 53.55 -47.03 33.40
C LYS A 182 54.35 -48.23 32.83
N ASN A 183 53.66 -49.20 32.24
CA ASN A 183 54.27 -50.35 31.55
C ASN A 183 54.40 -50.15 30.03
N GLY A 184 54.26 -48.91 29.54
CA GLY A 184 54.55 -48.51 28.17
C GLY A 184 53.40 -48.67 27.17
N VAL A 185 52.15 -48.90 27.60
CA VAL A 185 50.98 -48.93 26.71
C VAL A 185 50.60 -47.50 26.32
N LYS A 186 50.76 -47.15 25.04
CA LYS A 186 50.55 -45.77 24.54
C LYS A 186 49.08 -45.40 24.49
N GLU A 187 48.23 -46.37 24.18
CA GLU A 187 46.78 -46.27 24.10
C GLU A 187 46.16 -45.90 25.47
N ALA A 188 46.83 -46.30 26.57
CA ALA A 188 46.43 -45.95 27.93
C ALA A 188 46.52 -44.44 28.21
N MET A 189 47.43 -43.71 27.56
CA MET A 189 47.58 -42.26 27.73
C MET A 189 46.31 -41.50 27.32
N PHE A 190 45.65 -41.93 26.24
CA PHE A 190 44.40 -41.31 25.79
C PHE A 190 43.24 -41.57 26.76
N ASN A 191 43.13 -42.79 27.27
CA ASN A 191 42.11 -43.13 28.26
C ASN A 191 42.33 -42.40 29.60
N LEU A 192 43.58 -42.25 30.05
CA LEU A 192 43.94 -41.40 31.20
C LEU A 192 43.51 -39.96 31.00
N ALA A 193 43.74 -39.39 29.81
CA ALA A 193 43.32 -38.03 29.48
C ALA A 193 41.80 -37.88 29.61
N LYS A 194 41.02 -38.84 29.09
CA LYS A 194 39.55 -38.87 29.25
C LYS A 194 39.12 -38.97 30.72
N TYR A 195 39.71 -39.87 31.50
CA TYR A 195 39.36 -40.04 32.92
C TYR A 195 39.53 -38.72 33.70
N TYR A 196 40.62 -37.99 33.47
CA TYR A 196 40.83 -36.66 34.05
C TYR A 196 39.90 -35.57 33.48
N ASP A 197 39.56 -35.61 32.18
CA ASP A 197 38.73 -34.60 31.51
C ASP A 197 37.27 -34.64 31.98
N TYR A 198 36.73 -35.85 32.15
CA TYR A 198 35.36 -36.08 32.60
C TYR A 198 35.23 -36.25 34.13
N GLY A 199 36.31 -36.55 34.85
CA GLY A 199 36.26 -36.91 36.27
C GLY A 199 35.70 -38.32 36.50
N GLU A 200 36.04 -39.25 35.61
CA GLU A 200 35.59 -40.63 35.65
C GLU A 200 36.63 -41.49 36.38
N GLY A 201 36.30 -42.00 37.57
CA GLY A 201 37.21 -42.82 38.38
C GLY A 201 38.35 -42.06 39.07
N THR A 202 38.37 -40.74 38.91
CA THR A 202 39.31 -39.78 39.52
C THR A 202 38.66 -38.40 39.59
N GLU A 203 39.24 -37.46 40.32
CA GLU A 203 38.77 -36.07 40.30
C GLU A 203 39.02 -35.42 38.93
N LYS A 204 38.04 -34.64 38.47
CA LYS A 204 38.15 -33.89 37.21
C LYS A 204 39.31 -32.89 37.28
N ASN A 205 40.29 -33.05 36.40
CA ASN A 205 41.49 -32.21 36.36
C ASN A 205 41.84 -31.88 34.90
N LEU A 206 41.52 -30.64 34.50
CA LEU A 206 41.71 -30.17 33.12
C LEU A 206 43.18 -30.00 32.72
N GLU A 207 44.10 -29.84 33.67
CA GLU A 207 45.53 -29.71 33.42
C GLU A 207 46.16 -31.07 33.13
N ASN A 208 45.86 -32.08 33.95
CA ASN A 208 46.24 -33.47 33.70
C ASN A 208 45.61 -34.01 32.41
N ALA A 209 44.34 -33.71 32.14
CA ALA A 209 43.69 -34.07 30.89
C ALA A 209 44.44 -33.51 29.67
N PHE A 210 44.79 -32.21 29.68
CA PHE A 210 45.59 -31.59 28.63
C PHE A 210 46.97 -32.24 28.48
N TYR A 211 47.68 -32.47 29.59
CA TYR A 211 48.99 -33.14 29.61
C TYR A 211 48.94 -34.52 28.95
N TRP A 212 47.97 -35.35 29.32
CA TRP A 212 47.84 -36.71 28.78
C TRP A 212 47.34 -36.73 27.33
N TYR A 213 46.43 -35.83 26.93
CA TYR A 213 46.08 -35.64 25.51
C TYR A 213 47.30 -35.22 24.69
N GLN A 214 48.13 -34.32 25.20
CA GLN A 214 49.39 -33.92 24.55
C GLN A 214 50.35 -35.11 24.41
N LYS A 215 50.60 -35.88 25.47
CA LYS A 215 51.50 -37.05 25.43
C LYS A 215 51.02 -38.15 24.49
N ALA A 216 49.71 -38.40 24.44
CA ALA A 216 49.11 -39.35 23.51
C ALA A 216 49.18 -38.85 22.05
N ALA A 217 48.95 -37.55 21.81
CA ALA A 217 49.08 -36.94 20.49
C ALA A 217 50.53 -36.96 19.98
N GLU A 218 51.51 -36.64 20.83
CA GLU A 218 52.95 -36.78 20.55
C GLU A 218 53.33 -38.23 20.19
N ASN A 219 52.64 -39.23 20.75
CA ASN A 219 52.82 -40.64 20.43
C ASN A 219 52.07 -41.12 19.18
N GLY A 220 51.36 -40.24 18.47
CA GLY A 220 50.71 -40.58 17.20
C GLY A 220 49.25 -41.03 17.30
N ILE A 221 48.62 -40.97 18.49
CA ILE A 221 47.22 -41.37 18.72
C ILE A 221 46.27 -40.30 18.15
N LYS A 222 45.51 -40.64 17.11
CA LYS A 222 44.71 -39.68 16.33
C LYS A 222 43.52 -39.09 17.09
N GLU A 223 42.91 -39.89 17.97
CA GLU A 223 41.84 -39.48 18.87
C GLU A 223 42.34 -38.45 19.89
N ALA A 224 43.58 -38.59 20.35
CA ALA A 224 44.21 -37.63 21.25
C ALA A 224 44.55 -36.32 20.53
N MET A 225 45.07 -36.39 19.30
CA MET A 225 45.31 -35.20 18.45
C MET A 225 44.02 -34.39 18.24
N PHE A 226 42.90 -35.05 17.93
CA PHE A 226 41.60 -34.39 17.80
C PHE A 226 41.13 -33.74 19.10
N ASN A 227 41.18 -34.45 20.24
CA ASN A 227 40.73 -33.91 21.52
C ASN A 227 41.63 -32.76 22.02
N LEU A 228 42.94 -32.83 21.73
CA LEU A 228 43.88 -31.74 21.98
C LEU A 228 43.54 -30.49 21.15
N ALA A 229 43.18 -30.65 19.88
CA ALA A 229 42.72 -29.55 19.02
C ALA A 229 41.42 -28.91 19.54
N VAL A 230 40.45 -29.72 19.98
CA VAL A 230 39.23 -29.26 20.66
C VAL A 230 39.56 -28.48 21.93
N TYR A 231 40.57 -28.92 22.69
CA TYR A 231 41.05 -28.26 23.89
C TYR A 231 41.59 -26.85 23.62
N TYR A 232 42.46 -26.71 22.61
CA TYR A 232 43.00 -25.42 22.17
C TYR A 232 41.92 -24.47 21.63
N ARG A 233 40.85 -24.99 21.02
CA ARG A 233 39.74 -24.18 20.46
C ARG A 233 38.73 -23.70 21.51
N TYR A 234 38.42 -24.51 22.53
CA TYR A 234 37.28 -24.26 23.42
C TYR A 234 37.54 -24.33 24.93
N ARG A 235 38.60 -25.01 25.39
CA ARG A 235 38.77 -25.34 26.83
C ARG A 235 39.99 -24.72 27.51
N LYS A 236 40.95 -24.20 26.74
CA LYS A 236 42.08 -23.45 27.28
C LYS A 236 41.62 -22.04 27.71
N THR A 237 42.21 -21.51 28.78
CA THR A 237 41.97 -20.13 29.28
C THR A 237 42.28 -19.04 28.26
N GLU A 238 43.14 -19.36 27.30
CA GLU A 238 43.43 -18.55 26.11
C GLU A 238 43.23 -19.44 24.88
N ILE A 239 42.24 -19.10 24.04
CA ILE A 239 41.92 -19.83 22.81
C ILE A 239 43.09 -19.67 21.83
N ASN A 240 43.56 -20.78 21.27
CA ASN A 240 44.64 -20.78 20.29
C ASN A 240 44.24 -21.56 19.04
N LEU A 241 43.71 -20.83 18.05
CA LEU A 241 43.18 -21.43 16.82
C LEU A 241 44.27 -22.04 15.93
N GLU A 242 45.49 -21.51 15.95
CA GLU A 242 46.63 -22.05 15.17
C GLU A 242 47.02 -23.47 15.64
N ASN A 243 47.14 -23.68 16.95
CA ASN A 243 47.40 -25.01 17.50
C ASN A 243 46.20 -25.95 17.31
N ALA A 244 44.97 -25.45 17.39
CA ALA A 244 43.78 -26.24 17.06
C ALA A 244 43.82 -26.70 15.60
N PHE A 245 44.11 -25.80 14.66
CA PHE A 245 44.28 -26.10 13.24
C PHE A 245 45.39 -27.14 13.00
N TYR A 246 46.58 -26.93 13.58
CA TYR A 246 47.71 -27.85 13.47
C TYR A 246 47.36 -29.28 13.92
N TRP A 247 46.70 -29.43 15.07
CA TRP A 247 46.33 -30.74 15.59
C TRP A 247 45.14 -31.38 14.87
N TYR A 248 44.16 -30.58 14.37
CA TYR A 248 43.14 -31.10 13.45
C TYR A 248 43.78 -31.60 12.16
N GLN A 249 44.77 -30.89 11.61
CA GLN A 249 45.51 -31.35 10.42
C GLN A 249 46.23 -32.67 10.69
N LYS A 250 46.97 -32.80 11.80
CA LYS A 250 47.68 -34.04 12.16
C LYS A 250 46.74 -35.23 12.40
N ALA A 251 45.56 -34.99 12.95
CA ALA A 251 44.54 -36.02 13.11
C ALA A 251 43.87 -36.41 11.77
N ALA A 252 43.58 -35.42 10.91
CA ALA A 252 43.00 -35.64 9.58
C ALA A 252 43.96 -36.42 8.64
N GLU A 253 45.27 -36.12 8.71
CA GLU A 253 46.35 -36.87 8.03
C GLU A 253 46.47 -38.35 8.51
N LYS A 254 45.76 -38.73 9.59
CA LYS A 254 45.68 -40.08 10.16
C LYS A 254 44.28 -40.68 10.07
N ASP A 255 43.48 -40.20 9.13
CA ASP A 255 42.10 -40.66 8.89
C ASP A 255 41.19 -40.56 10.13
N HIS A 256 41.26 -39.42 10.83
CA HIS A 256 40.29 -39.08 11.89
C HIS A 256 39.15 -38.22 11.32
N ILE A 257 37.99 -38.86 11.08
CA ILE A 257 36.83 -38.33 10.39
C ILE A 257 36.41 -36.92 10.87
N ARG A 258 36.08 -36.78 12.17
CA ARG A 258 35.69 -35.47 12.75
C ARG A 258 36.80 -34.41 12.71
N ALA A 259 38.06 -34.82 12.54
CA ALA A 259 39.16 -33.87 12.37
C ALA A 259 39.22 -33.33 10.94
N MET A 260 38.92 -34.16 9.93
CA MET A 260 38.74 -33.70 8.55
C MET A 260 37.61 -32.67 8.47
N TYR A 261 36.45 -32.94 9.10
CA TYR A 261 35.34 -31.99 9.19
C TYR A 261 35.76 -30.66 9.85
N ASN A 262 36.40 -30.71 11.02
CA ASN A 262 36.82 -29.48 11.72
C ASN A 262 37.93 -28.72 10.96
N LEU A 263 38.83 -29.42 10.27
CA LEU A 263 39.86 -28.85 9.42
C LEU A 263 39.26 -28.15 8.20
N ALA A 264 38.25 -28.75 7.58
CA ALA A 264 37.47 -28.14 6.50
C ALA A 264 36.79 -26.85 6.98
N GLY A 265 36.16 -26.87 8.17
CA GLY A 265 35.58 -25.69 8.81
C GLY A 265 36.61 -24.59 9.09
N SER A 266 37.80 -24.95 9.58
CA SER A 266 38.92 -24.01 9.75
C SER A 266 39.34 -23.35 8.44
N TYR A 267 39.50 -24.11 7.35
CA TYR A 267 39.79 -23.55 6.03
C TYR A 267 38.62 -22.72 5.45
N TYR A 268 37.38 -23.08 5.74
CA TYR A 268 36.19 -22.37 5.25
C TYR A 268 36.03 -21.00 5.91
N ASN A 269 36.30 -20.90 7.22
CA ASN A 269 36.20 -19.67 8.00
C ASN A 269 37.50 -18.84 8.02
N GLY A 270 38.67 -19.47 7.82
CA GLY A 270 39.97 -18.85 8.11
C GLY A 270 40.32 -18.87 9.60
N GLU A 271 39.92 -19.93 10.32
CA GLU A 271 40.20 -20.09 11.76
C GLU A 271 41.51 -20.85 11.99
N GLY A 272 42.54 -20.14 12.44
CA GLY A 272 43.88 -20.68 12.68
C GLY A 272 44.73 -20.88 11.43
N THR A 273 44.23 -20.44 10.27
CA THR A 273 44.90 -20.50 8.97
C THR A 273 44.25 -19.48 8.01
N GLU A 274 44.82 -19.25 6.83
CA GLU A 274 44.17 -18.43 5.80
C GLU A 274 42.94 -19.14 5.21
N LYS A 275 41.86 -18.38 4.96
CA LYS A 275 40.63 -18.90 4.36
C LYS A 275 40.92 -19.47 2.95
N ASN A 276 40.60 -20.75 2.74
CA ASN A 276 40.83 -21.45 1.49
C ASN A 276 39.66 -22.40 1.19
N LEU A 277 38.77 -21.98 0.28
CA LEU A 277 37.54 -22.73 -0.02
C LEU A 277 37.81 -24.05 -0.76
N GLU A 278 38.84 -24.14 -1.61
CA GLU A 278 39.20 -25.37 -2.32
C GLU A 278 39.64 -26.48 -1.35
N LYS A 279 40.47 -26.12 -0.35
CA LYS A 279 40.87 -27.05 0.71
C LYS A 279 39.72 -27.38 1.66
N ALA A 280 38.83 -26.43 1.94
CA ALA A 280 37.61 -26.71 2.70
C ALA A 280 36.73 -27.74 1.99
N PHE A 281 36.46 -27.53 0.69
CA PHE A 281 35.72 -28.46 -0.16
C PHE A 281 36.38 -29.86 -0.16
N TYR A 282 37.69 -29.94 -0.40
CA TYR A 282 38.44 -31.21 -0.39
C TYR A 282 38.29 -31.97 0.94
N TRP A 283 38.42 -31.30 2.08
CA TRP A 283 38.33 -31.94 3.39
C TRP A 283 36.89 -32.27 3.81
N TYR A 284 35.90 -31.46 3.42
CA TYR A 284 34.48 -31.84 3.57
C TYR A 284 34.14 -33.06 2.72
N GLN A 285 34.59 -33.12 1.46
CA GLN A 285 34.40 -34.29 0.61
C GLN A 285 35.03 -35.54 1.24
N LYS A 286 36.29 -35.45 1.69
CA LYS A 286 36.98 -36.56 2.39
C LYS A 286 36.25 -37.04 3.65
N ALA A 287 35.69 -36.12 4.44
CA ALA A 287 34.93 -36.47 5.64
C ALA A 287 33.57 -37.12 5.30
N ALA A 288 32.86 -36.59 4.29
CA ALA A 288 31.61 -37.14 3.78
C ALA A 288 31.78 -38.55 3.20
N GLU A 289 32.85 -38.79 2.42
CA GLU A 289 33.23 -40.12 1.90
C GLU A 289 33.50 -41.16 3.02
N ASN A 290 33.79 -40.70 4.24
CA ASN A 290 33.94 -41.56 5.43
C ASN A 290 32.72 -41.55 6.35
N GLY A 291 31.57 -41.02 5.90
CA GLY A 291 30.29 -41.10 6.62
C GLY A 291 30.00 -39.99 7.63
N ASP A 292 30.71 -38.85 7.59
CA ASP A 292 30.41 -37.70 8.47
C ASP A 292 29.19 -36.92 7.95
N GLU A 293 28.09 -36.97 8.69
CA GLU A 293 26.79 -36.40 8.29
C GLU A 293 26.84 -34.87 8.14
N LYS A 294 27.65 -34.19 8.96
CA LYS A 294 27.81 -32.74 8.95
C LYS A 294 28.71 -32.29 7.81
N ALA A 295 29.69 -33.11 7.44
CA ALA A 295 30.47 -32.90 6.24
C ALA A 295 29.64 -33.05 4.97
N MET A 296 28.74 -34.04 4.90
CA MET A 296 27.80 -34.19 3.76
C MET A 296 26.91 -32.94 3.62
N PHE A 297 26.37 -32.43 4.73
CA PHE A 297 25.60 -31.18 4.75
C PHE A 297 26.42 -29.96 4.26
N ASN A 298 27.63 -29.76 4.77
CA ASN A 298 28.47 -28.63 4.34
C ASN A 298 28.99 -28.79 2.90
N LEU A 299 29.21 -30.02 2.43
CA LEU A 299 29.55 -30.32 1.03
C LEU A 299 28.39 -29.94 0.09
N ALA A 300 27.13 -30.18 0.51
CA ALA A 300 25.95 -29.72 -0.22
C ALA A 300 25.88 -28.18 -0.28
N ILE A 301 26.23 -27.46 0.80
CA ILE A 301 26.36 -26.00 0.79
C ILE A 301 27.43 -25.56 -0.22
N CYS A 302 28.61 -26.19 -0.21
CA CYS A 302 29.67 -25.88 -1.17
C CYS A 302 29.22 -26.06 -2.63
N TYR A 303 28.50 -27.15 -2.94
CA TYR A 303 27.91 -27.36 -4.27
C TYR A 303 26.77 -26.39 -4.61
N LYS A 304 25.96 -25.94 -3.64
CA LYS A 304 24.89 -24.96 -3.84
C LYS A 304 25.46 -23.58 -4.18
N ASN A 305 26.49 -23.17 -3.46
CA ASN A 305 27.07 -21.84 -3.54
C ASN A 305 28.22 -21.73 -4.57
N GLY A 306 28.83 -22.85 -4.97
CA GLY A 306 30.04 -22.85 -5.80
C GLY A 306 31.28 -22.44 -4.99
N GLU A 307 31.38 -22.91 -3.75
CA GLU A 307 32.44 -22.56 -2.82
C GLU A 307 33.53 -23.64 -2.83
N GLY A 308 34.68 -23.34 -3.44
CA GLY A 308 35.76 -24.30 -3.63
C GLY A 308 35.51 -25.33 -4.75
N THR A 309 34.39 -25.21 -5.46
CA THR A 309 33.95 -26.09 -6.56
C THR A 309 32.96 -25.34 -7.46
N GLU A 310 32.55 -25.93 -8.58
CA GLU A 310 31.50 -25.35 -9.43
C GLU A 310 30.09 -25.58 -8.85
N LYS A 311 29.16 -24.65 -9.10
CA LYS A 311 27.76 -24.79 -8.67
C LYS A 311 27.11 -26.02 -9.30
N ASN A 312 26.58 -26.92 -8.48
CA ASN A 312 25.92 -28.13 -8.94
C ASN A 312 24.72 -28.49 -8.04
N LEU A 313 23.51 -28.22 -8.53
CA LEU A 313 22.27 -28.45 -7.77
C LEU A 313 21.89 -29.93 -7.66
N GLU A 314 22.27 -30.78 -8.62
CA GLU A 314 22.02 -32.24 -8.55
C GLU A 314 22.85 -32.88 -7.43
N LYS A 315 24.14 -32.51 -7.34
CA LYS A 315 25.02 -32.94 -6.24
C LYS A 315 24.62 -32.32 -4.90
N THR A 316 24.13 -31.09 -4.90
CA THR A 316 23.53 -30.46 -3.71
C THR A 316 22.39 -31.31 -3.17
N LEU A 317 21.46 -31.73 -4.03
CA LEU A 317 20.34 -32.60 -3.67
C LEU A 317 20.82 -33.97 -3.15
N HIS A 318 21.79 -34.59 -3.84
CA HIS A 318 22.37 -35.88 -3.43
C HIS A 318 22.97 -35.82 -2.02
N CYS A 319 23.85 -34.85 -1.76
CA CYS A 319 24.51 -34.71 -0.48
C CYS A 319 23.54 -34.34 0.66
N TYR A 320 22.51 -33.52 0.39
CA TYR A 320 21.43 -33.30 1.38
C TYR A 320 20.58 -34.56 1.61
N GLN A 321 20.31 -35.37 0.59
CA GLN A 321 19.58 -36.63 0.71
C GLN A 321 20.36 -37.63 1.58
N GLU A 322 21.66 -37.82 1.33
CA GLU A 322 22.52 -38.70 2.13
C GLU A 322 22.66 -38.22 3.59
N ALA A 323 22.86 -36.91 3.80
CA ALA A 323 22.92 -36.35 5.15
C ALA A 323 21.59 -36.50 5.91
N ALA A 324 20.46 -36.28 5.23
CA ALA A 324 19.12 -36.45 5.81
C ALA A 324 18.81 -37.92 6.14
N GLU A 325 19.20 -38.87 5.29
CA GLU A 325 19.06 -40.31 5.54
C GLU A 325 19.92 -40.78 6.72
N ASN A 326 21.08 -40.17 6.95
CA ASN A 326 21.93 -40.38 8.13
C ASN A 326 21.49 -39.58 9.38
N GLY A 327 20.38 -38.82 9.29
CA GLY A 327 19.75 -38.18 10.45
C GLY A 327 20.04 -36.70 10.65
N ASP A 328 20.75 -36.01 9.75
CA ASP A 328 21.04 -34.58 9.91
C ASP A 328 19.76 -33.72 9.70
N GLU A 329 19.33 -33.06 10.78
CA GLU A 329 18.10 -32.26 10.82
C GLU A 329 18.12 -31.07 9.85
N MET A 330 19.29 -30.44 9.66
CA MET A 330 19.45 -29.28 8.79
C MET A 330 19.42 -29.70 7.32
N ALA A 331 19.97 -30.87 7.00
CA ALA A 331 19.86 -31.49 5.69
C ALA A 331 18.42 -31.87 5.36
N MET A 332 17.67 -32.48 6.30
CA MET A 332 16.24 -32.78 6.10
C MET A 332 15.45 -31.52 5.70
N PHE A 333 15.67 -30.40 6.41
CA PHE A 333 15.03 -29.12 6.14
C PHE A 333 15.46 -28.47 4.80
N ASN A 334 16.74 -28.52 4.46
CA ASN A 334 17.24 -27.95 3.20
C ASN A 334 16.83 -28.79 1.97
N LEU A 335 16.83 -30.12 2.10
CA LEU A 335 16.26 -31.06 1.14
C LEU A 335 14.77 -30.75 0.88
N THR A 336 14.05 -30.29 1.91
CA THR A 336 12.65 -29.89 1.76
C THR A 336 12.49 -28.66 0.87
N ILE A 337 13.36 -27.66 1.04
CA ILE A 337 13.42 -26.47 0.17
C ILE A 337 13.71 -26.90 -1.27
N CYS A 338 14.66 -27.82 -1.48
CA CYS A 338 15.00 -28.31 -2.81
C CYS A 338 13.79 -28.96 -3.52
N TYR A 339 13.09 -29.90 -2.88
CA TYR A 339 11.87 -30.50 -3.45
C TYR A 339 10.72 -29.49 -3.63
N LYS A 340 10.56 -28.53 -2.73
CA LYS A 340 9.50 -27.50 -2.80
C LYS A 340 9.70 -26.52 -3.95
N ASN A 341 10.95 -26.15 -4.24
CA ASN A 341 11.30 -25.17 -5.26
C ASN A 341 11.64 -25.81 -6.63
N GLY A 342 12.03 -27.09 -6.65
CA GLY A 342 12.63 -27.72 -7.83
C GLY A 342 14.11 -27.38 -8.00
N GLU A 343 14.87 -27.25 -6.90
CA GLU A 343 16.33 -27.04 -6.96
C GLU A 343 17.02 -28.40 -7.11
N GLY A 344 17.62 -28.66 -8.28
CA GLY A 344 18.33 -29.91 -8.57
C GLY A 344 17.44 -31.11 -8.89
N THR A 345 16.11 -30.92 -8.95
CA THR A 345 15.11 -31.94 -9.29
C THR A 345 13.81 -31.26 -9.71
N GLU A 346 12.83 -32.03 -10.20
CA GLU A 346 11.49 -31.50 -10.44
C GLU A 346 10.77 -31.17 -9.13
N LYS A 347 9.96 -30.11 -9.14
CA LYS A 347 9.19 -29.67 -7.97
C LYS A 347 8.23 -30.78 -7.52
N ASN A 348 8.41 -31.26 -6.28
CA ASN A 348 7.62 -32.32 -5.68
C ASN A 348 7.18 -31.93 -4.26
N LEU A 349 5.93 -31.48 -4.13
CA LEU A 349 5.38 -31.03 -2.84
C LEU A 349 5.12 -32.19 -1.86
N GLU A 350 4.87 -33.41 -2.34
CA GLU A 350 4.64 -34.59 -1.48
C GLU A 350 5.93 -35.03 -0.80
N LYS A 351 7.05 -35.08 -1.54
CA LYS A 351 8.39 -35.32 -0.98
C LYS A 351 8.81 -34.20 -0.02
N ALA A 352 8.46 -32.95 -0.33
CA ALA A 352 8.66 -31.84 0.60
C ALA A 352 7.84 -32.04 1.88
N PHE A 353 6.56 -32.41 1.79
CA PHE A 353 5.73 -32.70 2.97
C PHE A 353 6.33 -33.84 3.83
N TYR A 354 6.76 -34.94 3.20
CA TYR A 354 7.41 -36.07 3.87
C TYR A 354 8.66 -35.63 4.66
N TRP A 355 9.55 -34.84 4.06
CA TRP A 355 10.77 -34.38 4.73
C TRP A 355 10.52 -33.29 5.79
N TYR A 356 9.53 -32.40 5.62
CA TYR A 356 9.08 -31.51 6.70
C TYR A 356 8.55 -32.31 7.89
N GLN A 357 7.78 -33.38 7.64
CA GLN A 357 7.30 -34.25 8.70
C GLN A 357 8.46 -34.92 9.45
N LYS A 358 9.46 -35.45 8.73
CA LYS A 358 10.65 -36.07 9.36
C LYS A 358 11.48 -35.10 10.19
N ALA A 359 11.75 -33.90 9.66
CA ALA A 359 12.47 -32.86 10.40
C ALA A 359 11.69 -32.41 11.66
N ALA A 360 10.38 -32.22 11.56
CA ALA A 360 9.52 -31.84 12.68
C ALA A 360 9.40 -32.96 13.75
N GLU A 361 9.32 -34.23 13.34
CA GLU A 361 9.35 -35.41 14.23
C GLU A 361 10.66 -35.50 15.02
N ASN A 362 11.79 -35.09 14.42
CA ASN A 362 13.09 -35.03 15.08
C ASN A 362 13.32 -33.75 15.92
N GLY A 363 12.37 -32.80 15.95
CA GLY A 363 12.44 -31.62 16.80
C GLY A 363 12.80 -30.31 16.12
N ASN A 364 13.01 -30.27 14.80
CA ASN A 364 13.37 -29.05 14.08
C ASN A 364 12.23 -28.00 14.11
N GLU A 365 12.48 -26.86 14.76
CA GLU A 365 11.49 -25.81 15.02
C GLU A 365 10.90 -25.20 13.74
N GLU A 366 11.75 -24.86 12.76
CA GLU A 366 11.31 -24.28 11.49
C GLU A 366 10.45 -25.27 10.69
N ALA A 367 10.80 -26.57 10.73
CA ALA A 367 10.02 -27.62 10.10
C ALA A 367 8.63 -27.77 10.72
N MET A 368 8.47 -27.64 12.04
CA MET A 368 7.15 -27.68 12.69
C MET A 368 6.22 -26.56 12.17
N HIS A 369 6.72 -25.33 12.07
CA HIS A 369 5.96 -24.21 11.52
C HIS A 369 5.64 -24.40 10.02
N MET A 370 6.59 -24.92 9.24
CA MET A 370 6.36 -25.20 7.81
C MET A 370 5.37 -26.35 7.58
N LEU A 371 5.39 -27.38 8.42
CA LEU A 371 4.45 -28.49 8.40
C LEU A 371 3.02 -28.05 8.78
N ALA A 372 2.90 -27.11 9.73
CA ALA A 372 1.63 -26.46 10.05
C ALA A 372 1.06 -25.70 8.84
N LEU A 373 1.89 -24.91 8.14
CA LEU A 373 1.51 -24.22 6.90
C LEU A 373 1.11 -25.19 5.79
N CYS A 374 1.79 -26.33 5.65
CA CYS A 374 1.42 -27.38 4.70
C CYS A 374 0.01 -27.91 4.97
N HIS A 375 -0.33 -28.19 6.23
CA HIS A 375 -1.68 -28.63 6.61
C HIS A 375 -2.74 -27.51 6.51
N GLU A 376 -2.40 -26.25 6.80
CA GLU A 376 -3.32 -25.10 6.67
C GLU A 376 -3.76 -24.86 5.22
N ASN A 377 -2.82 -25.04 4.29
CA ASN A 377 -2.96 -24.68 2.88
C ASN A 377 -3.12 -25.87 1.93
N GLY A 378 -2.99 -27.11 2.42
CA GLY A 378 -3.03 -28.32 1.58
C GLY A 378 -1.83 -28.45 0.63
N GLN A 379 -0.63 -28.09 1.09
CA GLN A 379 0.60 -28.17 0.27
C GLN A 379 1.31 -29.50 0.49
N GLY A 380 1.25 -30.39 -0.52
CA GLY A 380 1.84 -31.74 -0.45
C GLY A 380 1.06 -32.73 0.42
N THR A 381 -0.12 -32.33 0.90
CA THR A 381 -1.02 -33.09 1.77
C THR A 381 -2.43 -32.51 1.66
N GLU A 382 -3.44 -33.20 2.18
CA GLU A 382 -4.79 -32.64 2.27
C GLU A 382 -4.87 -31.52 3.32
N LYS A 383 -5.71 -30.50 3.05
CA LYS A 383 -5.93 -29.40 3.98
C LYS A 383 -6.59 -29.91 5.27
N ASN A 384 -5.94 -29.68 6.41
CA ASN A 384 -6.41 -30.11 7.72
C ASN A 384 -6.06 -29.04 8.78
N LEU A 385 -7.04 -28.24 9.18
CA LEU A 385 -6.83 -27.13 10.13
C LEU A 385 -6.50 -27.61 11.55
N GLU A 386 -6.98 -28.78 11.98
CA GLU A 386 -6.68 -29.34 13.31
C GLU A 386 -5.21 -29.77 13.42
N LYS A 387 -4.66 -30.41 12.39
CA LYS A 387 -3.23 -30.74 12.31
C LYS A 387 -2.38 -29.49 12.16
N ALA A 388 -2.84 -28.48 11.40
CA ALA A 388 -2.15 -27.19 11.33
C ALA A 388 -2.06 -26.53 12.71
N PHE A 389 -3.18 -26.49 13.44
CA PHE A 389 -3.25 -25.98 14.81
C PHE A 389 -2.33 -26.75 15.77
N TYR A 390 -2.33 -28.09 15.72
CA TYR A 390 -1.43 -28.92 16.53
C TYR A 390 0.06 -28.57 16.31
N TRP A 391 0.49 -28.45 15.06
CA TRP A 391 1.89 -28.13 14.74
C TRP A 391 2.24 -26.67 15.03
N TYR A 392 1.32 -25.72 14.84
CA TYR A 392 1.51 -24.35 15.34
C TYR A 392 1.62 -24.33 16.87
N GLN A 393 0.87 -25.16 17.59
CA GLN A 393 1.01 -25.28 19.05
C GLN A 393 2.41 -25.77 19.43
N LYS A 394 2.93 -26.82 18.76
CA LYS A 394 4.27 -27.33 19.02
C LYS A 394 5.37 -26.31 18.71
N ALA A 395 5.30 -25.63 17.57
CA ALA A 395 6.25 -24.58 17.22
C ALA A 395 6.21 -23.40 18.20
N ALA A 396 5.02 -22.98 18.66
CA ALA A 396 4.85 -21.91 19.65
C ALA A 396 5.28 -22.31 21.07
N GLU A 397 5.14 -23.58 21.45
CA GLU A 397 5.68 -24.13 22.71
C GLU A 397 7.21 -24.00 22.76
N ASN A 398 7.88 -24.14 21.60
CA ASN A 398 9.32 -23.92 21.42
C ASN A 398 9.70 -22.45 21.15
N GLY A 399 8.73 -21.53 21.06
CA GLY A 399 8.97 -20.08 20.94
C GLY A 399 8.91 -19.50 19.52
N ASP A 400 8.46 -20.24 18.49
CA ASP A 400 8.28 -19.69 17.14
C ASP A 400 7.26 -18.54 17.15
N LYS A 401 7.74 -17.35 16.80
CA LYS A 401 6.99 -16.08 16.81
C LYS A 401 5.83 -16.07 15.81
N LYS A 402 5.97 -16.71 14.65
CA LYS A 402 4.94 -16.79 13.61
C LYS A 402 3.85 -17.79 14.01
N ALA A 403 4.24 -18.90 14.63
CA ALA A 403 3.33 -19.90 15.16
C ALA A 403 2.50 -19.35 16.33
N ILE A 404 3.11 -18.60 17.26
CA ILE A 404 2.38 -17.89 18.33
C ILE A 404 1.30 -16.97 17.73
N PHE A 405 1.63 -16.18 16.71
CA PHE A 405 0.66 -15.31 16.04
C PHE A 405 -0.46 -16.10 15.34
N ARG A 406 -0.13 -17.23 14.70
CA ARG A 406 -1.12 -18.12 14.06
C ARG A 406 -2.08 -18.72 15.09
N LEU A 407 -1.60 -19.19 16.24
CA LEU A 407 -2.46 -19.70 17.33
C LEU A 407 -3.44 -18.66 17.85
N VAL A 408 -3.01 -17.40 17.95
CA VAL A 408 -3.88 -16.30 18.40
C VAL A 408 -5.05 -16.13 17.43
N ILE A 409 -4.79 -16.16 16.12
CA ILE A 409 -5.84 -16.15 15.09
C ILE A 409 -6.72 -17.40 15.19
N SER A 410 -6.12 -18.60 15.29
CA SER A 410 -6.84 -19.87 15.41
C SER A 410 -7.80 -19.89 16.59
N TYR A 411 -7.35 -19.50 17.78
CA TYR A 411 -8.18 -19.40 18.98
C TYR A 411 -9.22 -18.27 18.89
N TYR A 412 -8.94 -17.15 18.22
CA TYR A 412 -9.88 -16.05 18.08
C TYR A 412 -11.03 -16.37 17.10
N ASN A 413 -10.72 -17.03 15.98
CA ASN A 413 -11.69 -17.39 14.94
C ASN A 413 -12.37 -18.75 15.18
N GLY A 414 -11.72 -19.68 15.90
CA GLY A 414 -12.13 -21.08 15.96
C GLY A 414 -11.67 -21.90 14.75
N GLU A 415 -10.45 -21.62 14.25
CA GLU A 415 -9.87 -22.32 13.10
C GLU A 415 -8.96 -23.46 13.56
N GLY A 416 -9.37 -24.71 13.30
CA GLY A 416 -8.64 -25.91 13.74
C GLY A 416 -8.72 -26.20 15.24
N THR A 417 -9.50 -25.39 15.98
CA THR A 417 -9.76 -25.52 17.42
C THR A 417 -11.07 -24.80 17.77
N GLU A 418 -11.58 -24.97 18.98
CA GLU A 418 -12.74 -24.18 19.44
C GLU A 418 -12.35 -22.72 19.72
N LYS A 419 -13.25 -21.79 19.40
CA LYS A 419 -13.05 -20.36 19.66
C LYS A 419 -12.86 -20.09 21.15
N ASN A 420 -11.71 -19.56 21.53
CA ASN A 420 -11.32 -19.31 22.92
C ASN A 420 -10.52 -17.99 23.05
N ILE A 421 -11.22 -16.91 23.39
CA ILE A 421 -10.65 -15.55 23.49
C ILE A 421 -9.62 -15.43 24.63
N GLU A 422 -9.79 -16.21 25.70
CA GLU A 422 -8.85 -16.23 26.84
C GLU A 422 -7.50 -16.85 26.44
N LYS A 423 -7.52 -18.01 25.76
CA LYS A 423 -6.30 -18.65 25.23
C LYS A 423 -5.62 -17.81 24.15
N SER A 424 -6.40 -17.16 23.28
CA SER A 424 -5.89 -16.15 22.35
C SER A 424 -5.13 -15.05 23.10
N SER A 425 -5.73 -14.49 24.16
CA SER A 425 -5.11 -13.45 25.00
C SER A 425 -3.85 -13.95 25.71
N TYR A 426 -3.86 -15.18 26.23
CA TYR A 426 -2.71 -15.82 26.90
C TYR A 426 -1.51 -15.99 25.96
N TRP A 427 -1.71 -16.58 24.77
CA TRP A 427 -0.61 -16.79 23.83
C TRP A 427 -0.04 -15.47 23.28
N TYR A 428 -0.89 -14.46 23.07
CA TYR A 428 -0.44 -13.13 22.65
C TYR A 428 0.35 -12.41 23.76
N GLN A 429 -0.06 -12.54 25.04
CA GLN A 429 0.70 -12.02 26.18
C GLN A 429 2.05 -12.73 26.36
N LYS A 430 2.09 -14.07 26.24
CA LYS A 430 3.33 -14.85 26.33
C LYS A 430 4.34 -14.40 25.28
N GLY A 431 3.91 -14.29 24.02
CA GLY A 431 4.75 -13.81 22.92
C GLY A 431 5.33 -12.40 23.13
N ALA A 432 4.56 -11.50 23.77
CA ALA A 432 4.98 -10.13 24.06
C ALA A 432 5.86 -9.98 25.32
N ALA A 433 5.65 -10.81 26.34
CA ALA A 433 6.33 -10.68 27.64
C ALA A 433 7.73 -11.32 27.67
N GLU A 434 7.92 -12.47 26.98
CA GLU A 434 9.15 -13.26 27.10
C GLU A 434 10.30 -12.79 26.17
N ASN A 435 10.03 -11.89 25.21
CA ASN A 435 10.93 -11.67 24.07
C ASN A 435 11.48 -10.24 23.86
N GLY A 436 11.13 -9.26 24.71
CA GLY A 436 11.66 -7.89 24.60
C GLY A 436 11.37 -7.18 23.26
N ASP A 437 10.40 -7.68 22.49
CA ASP A 437 10.07 -7.14 21.17
C ASP A 437 9.27 -5.84 21.31
N ASN A 438 10.03 -4.75 21.31
CA ASN A 438 9.56 -3.38 21.34
C ASN A 438 8.43 -3.10 20.33
N GLN A 439 8.43 -3.72 19.15
CA GLN A 439 7.39 -3.53 18.14
C GLN A 439 6.13 -4.35 18.48
N ALA A 440 6.29 -5.56 19.03
CA ALA A 440 5.16 -6.33 19.56
C ALA A 440 4.45 -5.61 20.71
N MET A 441 5.17 -4.90 21.58
CA MET A 441 4.56 -4.07 22.64
C MET A 441 3.74 -2.89 22.09
N LEU A 442 4.24 -2.23 21.02
CA LEU A 442 3.51 -1.16 20.33
C LEU A 442 2.25 -1.69 19.64
N ASN A 443 2.34 -2.86 19.02
CA ASN A 443 1.18 -3.56 18.45
C ASN A 443 0.18 -3.93 19.55
N LEU A 444 0.62 -4.50 20.67
CA LEU A 444 -0.21 -4.83 21.84
C LEU A 444 -1.00 -3.60 22.35
N ALA A 445 -0.38 -2.41 22.36
CA ALA A 445 -1.08 -1.17 22.69
C ALA A 445 -2.20 -0.84 21.69
N ILE A 446 -1.95 -0.97 20.38
CA ILE A 446 -2.96 -0.76 19.32
C ILE A 446 -4.09 -1.80 19.45
N HIS A 447 -3.76 -3.05 19.74
CA HIS A 447 -4.72 -4.13 19.94
C HIS A 447 -5.64 -3.87 21.14
N TYR A 448 -5.09 -3.48 22.30
CA TYR A 448 -5.91 -3.05 23.46
C TYR A 448 -6.72 -1.77 23.18
N HIS A 449 -6.21 -0.83 22.37
CA HIS A 449 -6.91 0.41 22.01
C HIS A 449 -8.19 0.16 21.21
N ASN A 450 -8.10 -0.82 20.31
CA ASN A 450 -9.13 -1.15 19.32
C ASN A 450 -10.00 -2.36 19.71
N GLY A 451 -9.59 -3.15 20.70
CA GLY A 451 -10.25 -4.41 21.07
C GLY A 451 -9.98 -5.57 20.09
N ILE A 452 -8.78 -5.60 19.47
CA ILE A 452 -8.42 -6.61 18.48
C ILE A 452 -7.79 -7.81 19.19
N GLY A 453 -8.51 -8.93 19.26
CA GLY A 453 -8.05 -10.16 19.93
C GLY A 453 -8.14 -10.14 21.47
N THR A 454 -8.72 -9.08 22.05
CA THR A 454 -8.92 -8.88 23.48
C THR A 454 -10.02 -7.82 23.70
N GLU A 455 -10.59 -7.68 24.89
CA GLU A 455 -11.53 -6.59 25.17
C GLU A 455 -10.83 -5.22 25.07
N ARG A 456 -11.55 -4.21 24.57
CA ARG A 456 -11.03 -2.84 24.45
C ARG A 456 -10.68 -2.29 25.82
N ASN A 457 -9.38 -2.11 26.09
CA ASN A 457 -8.87 -1.70 27.39
C ASN A 457 -7.84 -0.57 27.21
N LEU A 458 -8.29 0.67 27.32
CA LEU A 458 -7.44 1.84 27.08
C LEU A 458 -6.31 1.96 28.12
N GLU A 459 -6.52 1.54 29.36
CA GLU A 459 -5.49 1.60 30.42
C GLU A 459 -4.33 0.64 30.13
N LYS A 460 -4.62 -0.60 29.71
CA LYS A 460 -3.60 -1.54 29.24
C LYS A 460 -2.91 -1.04 27.97
N ALA A 461 -3.64 -0.42 27.04
CA ALA A 461 -3.04 0.21 25.86
C ALA A 461 -2.02 1.30 26.23
N PHE A 462 -2.38 2.18 27.18
CA PHE A 462 -1.50 3.22 27.71
C PHE A 462 -0.26 2.62 28.41
N TYR A 463 -0.45 1.60 29.25
CA TYR A 463 0.64 0.91 29.95
C TYR A 463 1.62 0.24 28.97
N CYS A 464 1.12 -0.43 27.92
CA CYS A 464 1.96 -1.01 26.88
C CYS A 464 2.72 0.05 26.06
N CYS A 465 2.12 1.20 25.76
CA CYS A 465 2.84 2.34 25.15
C CYS A 465 3.95 2.86 26.07
N GLN A 466 3.71 2.97 27.37
CA GLN A 466 4.72 3.42 28.33
C GLN A 466 5.89 2.43 28.41
N LEU A 467 5.63 1.14 28.60
CA LEU A 467 6.66 0.10 28.61
C LEU A 467 7.46 0.04 27.30
N ALA A 468 6.81 0.21 26.15
CA ALA A 468 7.50 0.24 24.86
C ALA A 468 8.50 1.42 24.80
N VAL A 469 8.12 2.61 25.27
CA VAL A 469 9.04 3.77 25.35
C VAL A 469 10.18 3.52 26.35
N GLU A 470 9.89 2.96 27.53
CA GLU A 470 10.88 2.64 28.57
C GLU A 470 11.93 1.62 28.09
N ASN A 471 11.53 0.64 27.25
CA ASN A 471 12.43 -0.32 26.61
C ASN A 471 13.07 0.21 25.31
N GLY A 472 12.90 1.49 24.99
CA GLY A 472 13.59 2.16 23.88
C GLY A 472 12.87 2.15 22.53
N ASN A 473 11.59 1.77 22.46
CA ASN A 473 10.79 1.97 21.25
C ASN A 473 10.50 3.47 21.05
N LYS A 474 11.28 4.09 20.17
CA LYS A 474 11.13 5.50 19.80
C LYS A 474 9.80 5.79 19.09
N SER A 475 9.30 4.87 18.26
CA SER A 475 8.01 4.99 17.56
C SER A 475 6.80 4.94 18.50
N ALA A 476 6.96 4.46 19.74
CA ALA A 476 5.92 4.47 20.75
C ALA A 476 5.72 5.85 21.40
N MET A 477 6.67 6.79 21.24
CA MET A 477 6.61 8.12 21.86
C MET A 477 5.39 8.93 21.38
N ASN A 478 5.12 8.95 20.07
CA ASN A 478 3.91 9.59 19.52
C ASN A 478 2.61 9.04 20.12
N ASN A 479 2.50 7.71 20.23
CA ASN A 479 1.29 7.07 20.77
C ASN A 479 1.11 7.36 22.26
N LEU A 480 2.20 7.37 23.05
CA LEU A 480 2.18 7.76 24.46
C LEU A 480 1.80 9.24 24.63
N ALA A 481 2.38 10.14 23.82
CA ALA A 481 2.05 11.56 23.80
C ALA A 481 0.58 11.80 23.45
N SER A 482 0.06 11.11 22.44
CA SER A 482 -1.35 11.16 22.02
C SER A 482 -2.30 10.62 23.10
N CYS A 483 -1.89 9.59 23.87
CA CYS A 483 -2.67 9.11 25.02
C CYS A 483 -2.78 10.19 26.11
N TYR A 484 -1.68 10.87 26.46
CA TYR A 484 -1.70 12.00 27.38
C TYR A 484 -2.48 13.21 26.84
N TYR A 485 -2.37 13.52 25.55
CA TYR A 485 -3.04 14.66 24.91
C TYR A 485 -4.57 14.51 24.93
N ASN A 486 -5.04 13.29 24.65
CA ASN A 486 -6.46 12.98 24.54
C ASN A 486 -7.09 12.44 25.84
N GLY A 487 -6.28 12.05 26.83
CA GLY A 487 -6.78 11.33 28.02
C GLY A 487 -7.26 9.91 27.73
N LYS A 488 -6.57 9.19 26.82
CA LYS A 488 -6.92 7.80 26.47
C LYS A 488 -6.11 6.85 27.35
N GLY A 489 -6.79 6.12 28.24
CA GLY A 489 -6.14 5.16 29.17
C GLY A 489 -5.38 5.80 30.32
N THR A 490 -5.45 7.11 30.44
CA THR A 490 -4.81 7.93 31.47
C THR A 490 -5.55 9.27 31.55
N LEU A 491 -5.33 10.06 32.59
CA LEU A 491 -5.92 11.41 32.68
C LEU A 491 -5.28 12.34 31.63
N LYS A 492 -6.10 13.18 30.97
CA LYS A 492 -5.62 14.17 30.00
C LYS A 492 -4.57 15.09 30.66
N ASN A 493 -3.37 15.13 30.09
CA ASN A 493 -2.24 15.87 30.62
C ASN A 493 -1.43 16.47 29.46
N LEU A 494 -1.79 17.70 29.07
CA LEU A 494 -1.15 18.40 27.95
C LEU A 494 0.35 18.66 28.19
N GLY A 495 0.78 18.89 29.44
CA GLY A 495 2.20 19.09 29.76
C GLY A 495 3.05 17.83 29.53
N LYS A 496 2.53 16.64 29.89
CA LYS A 496 3.19 15.37 29.57
C LYS A 496 3.14 15.04 28.07
N ALA A 497 2.05 15.39 27.38
CA ALA A 497 1.97 15.25 25.93
C ALA A 497 3.04 16.11 25.23
N PHE A 498 3.11 17.39 25.59
CA PHE A 498 4.14 18.33 25.11
C PHE A 498 5.55 17.82 25.39
N TYR A 499 5.83 17.31 26.59
CA TYR A 499 7.13 16.72 26.93
C TYR A 499 7.53 15.57 25.98
N TRP A 500 6.61 14.64 25.69
CA TRP A 500 6.90 13.51 24.81
C TRP A 500 6.99 13.90 23.34
N TYR A 501 6.16 14.84 22.86
CA TYR A 501 6.32 15.42 21.52
C TYR A 501 7.67 16.17 21.39
N GLN A 502 8.07 16.92 22.42
CA GLN A 502 9.38 17.56 22.45
C GLN A 502 10.51 16.53 22.37
N LYS A 503 10.44 15.44 23.15
CA LYS A 503 11.46 14.37 23.12
C LYS A 503 11.55 13.68 21.76
N GLY A 504 10.42 13.38 21.10
CA GLY A 504 10.43 12.82 19.75
C GLY A 504 11.00 13.79 18.71
N ALA A 505 10.62 15.07 18.79
CA ALA A 505 11.10 16.13 17.90
C ALA A 505 12.62 16.37 18.05
N GLU A 506 13.15 16.35 19.28
CA GLU A 506 14.59 16.46 19.58
C GLU A 506 15.41 15.29 18.98
N ILE A 507 14.81 14.11 18.80
CA ILE A 507 15.46 12.93 18.19
C ILE A 507 15.43 12.98 16.64
N GLY A 508 14.59 13.85 16.05
CA GLY A 508 14.48 14.02 14.60
C GLY A 508 13.14 13.57 14.00
N TYR A 509 12.19 13.07 14.80
CA TYR A 509 10.95 12.48 14.27
C TYR A 509 9.94 13.52 13.77
N GLU A 510 9.57 13.38 12.51
CA GLU A 510 8.82 14.38 11.73
C GLU A 510 7.35 14.54 12.15
N LYS A 511 6.73 13.51 12.76
CA LYS A 511 5.34 13.56 13.27
C LYS A 511 5.28 14.27 14.62
N GLU A 512 6.26 14.02 15.47
CA GLU A 512 6.43 14.67 16.75
C GLU A 512 6.87 16.13 16.60
N MET A 513 7.70 16.46 15.60
CA MET A 513 7.98 17.85 15.22
C MET A 513 6.70 18.61 14.82
N LEU A 514 5.85 18.00 13.98
CA LEU A 514 4.57 18.61 13.60
C LEU A 514 3.61 18.74 14.79
N SER A 515 3.49 17.70 15.61
CA SER A 515 2.65 17.73 16.82
C SER A 515 3.11 18.81 17.81
N LEU A 516 4.43 18.98 17.96
CA LEU A 516 5.03 20.04 18.76
C LEU A 516 4.76 21.43 18.18
N ALA A 517 4.77 21.58 16.86
CA ALA A 517 4.40 22.83 16.19
C ALA A 517 2.95 23.22 16.50
N ILE A 518 2.01 22.26 16.42
CA ILE A 518 0.60 22.46 16.77
C ILE A 518 0.45 22.83 18.25
N CYS A 519 1.18 22.18 19.16
CA CYS A 519 1.18 22.55 20.58
C CYS A 519 1.61 24.01 20.81
N TYR A 520 2.64 24.49 20.11
CA TYR A 520 3.06 25.90 20.16
C TYR A 520 2.06 26.85 19.46
N GLU A 521 1.38 26.42 18.40
CA GLU A 521 0.37 27.19 17.68
C GLU A 521 -0.85 27.52 18.57
N ASN A 522 -1.28 26.53 19.35
CA ASN A 522 -2.48 26.58 20.18
C ASN A 522 -2.19 27.00 21.64
N GLY A 523 -0.96 26.80 22.14
CA GLY A 523 -0.64 26.94 23.57
C GLY A 523 -1.07 25.72 24.39
N GLU A 524 -0.87 24.53 23.84
CA GLU A 524 -1.30 23.26 24.46
C GLU A 524 -0.12 22.60 25.20
N GLY A 525 -0.17 22.62 26.53
CA GLY A 525 0.91 22.11 27.38
C GLY A 525 2.13 23.05 27.49
N THR A 526 2.07 24.19 26.81
CA THR A 526 3.10 25.24 26.75
C THR A 526 2.43 26.60 26.47
N GLU A 527 3.18 27.69 26.52
CA GLU A 527 2.68 29.00 26.08
C GLU A 527 2.60 29.09 24.55
N LYS A 528 1.55 29.76 24.04
CA LYS A 528 1.36 29.97 22.61
C LYS A 528 2.50 30.79 22.01
N ASN A 529 3.19 30.24 21.01
CA ASN A 529 4.33 30.87 20.35
C ASN A 529 4.34 30.53 18.85
N LEU A 530 3.93 31.48 18.01
CA LEU A 530 3.80 31.26 16.57
C LEU A 530 5.15 31.12 15.85
N GLU A 531 6.22 31.74 16.35
CA GLU A 531 7.57 31.60 15.77
C GLU A 531 8.13 30.19 15.99
N LYS A 532 7.94 29.63 17.19
CA LYS A 532 8.30 28.24 17.48
C LYS A 532 7.42 27.24 16.74
N ALA A 533 6.12 27.54 16.58
CA ALA A 533 5.24 26.74 15.74
C ALA A 533 5.73 26.71 14.28
N PHE A 534 6.06 27.88 13.73
CA PHE A 534 6.65 28.00 12.39
C PHE A 534 7.98 27.22 12.28
N TYR A 535 8.90 27.40 13.22
CA TYR A 535 10.19 26.72 13.25
C TYR A 535 10.07 25.19 13.23
N TRP A 536 9.22 24.62 14.10
CA TRP A 536 9.05 23.17 14.18
C TRP A 536 8.27 22.60 12.98
N CYS A 537 7.30 23.35 12.44
CA CYS A 537 6.62 22.99 11.20
C CYS A 537 7.59 23.00 10.01
N GLN A 538 8.49 24.00 9.93
CA GLN A 538 9.55 24.06 8.93
C GLN A 538 10.49 22.86 9.06
N LYS A 539 10.92 22.50 10.27
CA LYS A 539 11.77 21.33 10.51
C LYS A 539 11.11 20.01 10.11
N ALA A 540 9.82 19.83 10.42
CA ALA A 540 9.05 18.68 9.97
C ALA A 540 8.97 18.60 8.42
N ALA A 541 8.68 19.72 7.76
CA ALA A 541 8.57 19.81 6.30
C ALA A 541 9.92 19.58 5.58
N GLU A 542 11.02 20.06 6.17
CA GLU A 542 12.39 19.82 5.70
C GLU A 542 12.82 18.34 5.84
N ASN A 543 12.39 17.67 6.91
CA ASN A 543 12.73 16.26 7.17
C ASN A 543 11.92 15.24 6.36
N GLY A 544 10.77 15.60 5.80
CA GLY A 544 10.01 14.71 4.91
C GLY A 544 8.49 14.85 4.99
N ASN A 545 7.95 15.26 6.14
CA ASN A 545 6.51 15.24 6.44
C ASN A 545 5.68 16.11 5.47
N ASN A 546 4.76 15.48 4.73
CA ASN A 546 3.90 16.14 3.74
C ASN A 546 2.86 17.08 4.37
N GLU A 547 2.20 16.66 5.45
CA GLU A 547 1.22 17.47 6.18
C GLU A 547 1.88 18.76 6.71
N ALA A 548 3.13 18.66 7.18
CA ALA A 548 3.93 19.81 7.57
C ALA A 548 4.29 20.73 6.39
N LYS A 549 4.51 20.21 5.17
CA LYS A 549 4.72 21.05 3.97
C LYS A 549 3.47 21.87 3.64
N VAL A 550 2.26 21.29 3.79
CA VAL A 550 0.98 22.00 3.60
C VAL A 550 0.75 23.04 4.68
N ILE A 551 0.93 22.71 5.96
CA ILE A 551 0.75 23.66 7.06
C ILE A 551 1.77 24.81 6.96
N LEU A 552 3.02 24.52 6.57
CA LEU A 552 4.04 25.55 6.30
C LEU A 552 3.66 26.47 5.13
N ALA A 553 3.07 25.92 4.05
CA ALA A 553 2.53 26.73 2.95
C ALA A 553 1.38 27.64 3.42
N ILE A 554 0.48 27.13 4.27
CA ILE A 554 -0.58 27.93 4.90
C ILE A 554 0.00 29.02 5.82
N TYR A 555 1.08 28.72 6.55
CA TYR A 555 1.75 29.71 7.40
C TYR A 555 2.37 30.83 6.56
N TYR A 556 3.05 30.52 5.46
CA TYR A 556 3.56 31.53 4.52
C TYR A 556 2.42 32.32 3.85
N SER A 557 1.31 31.68 3.45
CA SER A 557 0.20 32.37 2.79
C SER A 557 -0.53 33.36 3.70
N LYS A 558 -0.53 33.10 5.02
CA LYS A 558 -1.18 33.92 6.05
C LYS A 558 -0.22 34.83 6.83
N GLY A 559 1.10 34.68 6.69
CA GLY A 559 2.09 35.37 7.54
C GLY A 559 2.04 34.92 9.00
N LYS A 560 1.92 33.61 9.24
CA LYS A 560 1.75 33.05 10.59
C LYS A 560 3.10 32.59 11.16
N GLY A 561 3.61 33.35 12.13
CA GLY A 561 4.95 33.10 12.72
C GLY A 561 6.11 33.45 11.79
N THR A 562 5.82 34.09 10.65
CA THR A 562 6.77 34.51 9.61
C THR A 562 6.12 35.63 8.78
N GLU A 563 6.87 36.27 7.88
CA GLU A 563 6.30 37.22 6.93
C GLU A 563 5.46 36.53 5.85
N LYS A 564 4.43 37.23 5.35
CA LYS A 564 3.54 36.68 4.31
C LYS A 564 4.29 36.56 2.98
N ASP A 565 4.37 35.35 2.45
CA ASP A 565 5.11 35.02 1.23
C ASP A 565 4.32 34.03 0.36
N LEU A 566 3.68 34.55 -0.69
CA LEU A 566 2.83 33.73 -1.56
C LEU A 566 3.64 32.82 -2.50
N GLU A 567 4.87 33.19 -2.84
CA GLU A 567 5.76 32.38 -3.69
C GLU A 567 6.31 31.17 -2.90
N LYS A 568 6.72 31.37 -1.64
CA LYS A 568 7.09 30.26 -0.75
C LYS A 568 5.89 29.37 -0.43
N ALA A 569 4.69 29.93 -0.24
CA ALA A 569 3.48 29.12 -0.08
C ALA A 569 3.25 28.20 -1.29
N PHE A 570 3.29 28.75 -2.50
CA PHE A 570 3.20 28.00 -3.74
C PHE A 570 4.32 26.93 -3.89
N TYR A 571 5.56 27.28 -3.55
CA TYR A 571 6.69 26.35 -3.54
C TYR A 571 6.47 25.14 -2.62
N TRP A 572 5.97 25.37 -1.40
CA TRP A 572 5.75 24.29 -0.43
C TRP A 572 4.55 23.40 -0.79
N TYR A 573 3.45 23.97 -1.30
CA TYR A 573 2.38 23.16 -1.93
C TYR A 573 2.93 22.33 -3.10
N GLN A 574 3.77 22.90 -3.96
CA GLN A 574 4.41 22.19 -5.07
C GLN A 574 5.39 21.10 -4.59
N LYS A 575 6.00 21.23 -3.40
CA LYS A 575 6.88 20.21 -2.81
C LYS A 575 6.14 19.05 -2.16
N SER A 576 4.94 19.26 -1.61
CA SER A 576 4.19 18.19 -0.95
C SER A 576 3.76 17.07 -1.92
N LYS A 577 3.52 17.41 -3.19
CA LYS A 577 2.98 16.49 -4.20
C LYS A 577 3.85 15.27 -4.61
N LYS A 578 5.10 15.18 -4.16
CA LYS A 578 6.09 14.25 -4.75
C LYS A 578 6.10 12.84 -4.16
N ASP A 579 5.79 12.70 -2.88
CA ASP A 579 6.10 11.49 -2.09
C ASP A 579 4.83 11.01 -1.36
N ASP A 580 3.89 10.41 -2.11
CA ASP A 580 2.53 10.00 -1.70
C ASP A 580 1.56 11.15 -1.31
N GLY A 581 0.75 11.55 -2.30
CA GLY A 581 -0.71 11.50 -2.14
C GLY A 581 -1.44 12.59 -1.35
N ASP A 582 -0.80 13.67 -0.90
CA ASP A 582 -1.50 14.76 -0.20
C ASP A 582 -2.49 15.49 -1.14
N ASN A 583 -3.76 15.14 -1.03
CA ASN A 583 -4.82 15.59 -1.93
C ASN A 583 -5.27 17.04 -1.63
N GLU A 584 -5.01 17.54 -0.43
CA GLU A 584 -5.29 18.93 -0.03
C GLU A 584 -4.23 19.87 -0.60
N ALA A 585 -2.95 19.45 -0.59
CA ALA A 585 -1.88 20.17 -1.28
C ALA A 585 -2.17 20.37 -2.78
N MET A 586 -2.76 19.36 -3.44
CA MET A 586 -3.14 19.42 -4.85
C MET A 586 -4.35 20.34 -5.08
N TYR A 587 -5.32 20.35 -4.16
CA TYR A 587 -6.47 21.27 -4.19
C TYR A 587 -6.05 22.73 -4.00
N GLU A 588 -5.22 23.03 -3.00
CA GLU A 588 -4.66 24.37 -2.77
C GLU A 588 -3.78 24.84 -3.93
N LEU A 589 -2.98 23.94 -4.55
CA LEU A 589 -2.22 24.26 -5.76
C LEU A 589 -3.13 24.60 -6.96
N ALA A 590 -4.29 23.96 -7.06
CA ALA A 590 -5.29 24.29 -8.08
C ALA A 590 -5.91 25.68 -7.83
N ILE A 591 -6.22 26.03 -6.57
CA ILE A 591 -6.66 27.38 -6.18
C ILE A 591 -5.59 28.42 -6.53
N CYS A 592 -4.31 28.13 -6.28
CA CYS A 592 -3.19 28.99 -6.64
C CYS A 592 -3.16 29.29 -8.14
N TYR A 593 -3.29 28.27 -9.01
CA TYR A 593 -3.37 28.49 -10.45
C TYR A 593 -4.67 29.16 -10.90
N TYR A 594 -5.81 28.89 -10.25
CA TYR A 594 -7.10 29.49 -10.62
C TYR A 594 -7.13 31.01 -10.37
N ASN A 595 -6.54 31.44 -9.25
CA ASN A 595 -6.53 32.83 -8.81
C ASN A 595 -5.25 33.61 -9.16
N GLY A 596 -4.15 32.93 -9.50
CA GLY A 596 -2.84 33.56 -9.67
C GLY A 596 -2.14 33.90 -8.35
N ILE A 597 -2.22 33.01 -7.35
CA ILE A 597 -1.63 33.21 -6.02
C ILE A 597 -0.23 32.57 -5.99
N GLY A 598 0.82 33.39 -5.91
CA GLY A 598 2.21 32.92 -5.92
C GLY A 598 2.69 32.37 -7.27
N THR A 599 1.88 32.50 -8.32
CA THR A 599 2.14 32.05 -9.69
C THR A 599 1.21 32.78 -10.64
N GLU A 600 1.42 32.67 -11.96
CA GLU A 600 0.52 33.25 -12.96
C GLU A 600 -0.82 32.48 -13.02
N LYS A 601 -1.93 33.21 -13.23
CA LYS A 601 -3.25 32.61 -13.39
C LYS A 601 -3.29 31.70 -14.63
N ASN A 602 -3.66 30.43 -14.43
CA ASN A 602 -3.73 29.43 -15.48
C ASN A 602 -4.88 28.44 -15.20
N LEU A 603 -6.00 28.60 -15.91
CA LEU A 603 -7.22 27.81 -15.69
C LEU A 603 -7.06 26.33 -16.08
N GLU A 604 -6.28 26.02 -17.13
CA GLU A 604 -6.03 24.63 -17.55
C GLU A 604 -5.22 23.85 -16.50
N LYS A 605 -4.17 24.48 -15.93
CA LYS A 605 -3.39 23.90 -14.83
C LYS A 605 -4.22 23.78 -13.55
N ALA A 606 -5.06 24.76 -13.24
CA ALA A 606 -6.00 24.67 -12.13
C ALA A 606 -6.94 23.46 -12.29
N PHE A 607 -7.60 23.35 -13.44
CA PHE A 607 -8.46 22.23 -13.79
C PHE A 607 -7.72 20.87 -13.72
N HIS A 608 -6.50 20.80 -14.24
CA HIS A 608 -5.64 19.62 -14.14
C HIS A 608 -5.37 19.20 -12.68
N TRP A 609 -5.02 20.15 -11.81
CA TRP A 609 -4.77 19.85 -10.39
C TRP A 609 -6.03 19.50 -9.60
N TYR A 610 -7.16 20.18 -9.85
CA TYR A 610 -8.47 19.76 -9.31
C TYR A 610 -8.80 18.32 -9.73
N LYS A 611 -8.53 17.95 -10.99
CA LYS A 611 -8.76 16.59 -11.52
C LYS A 611 -7.93 15.51 -10.84
N ILE A 612 -6.69 15.80 -10.45
CA ILE A 612 -5.85 14.86 -9.71
C ILE A 612 -6.28 14.80 -8.23
N ALA A 613 -6.51 15.94 -7.59
CA ALA A 613 -6.95 16.02 -6.20
C ALA A 613 -8.28 15.26 -5.97
N ALA A 614 -9.26 15.45 -6.86
CA ALA A 614 -10.55 14.76 -6.80
C ALA A 614 -10.42 13.24 -6.99
N LYS A 615 -9.59 12.78 -7.93
CA LYS A 615 -9.29 11.35 -8.10
C LYS A 615 -8.63 10.72 -6.87
N ASN A 616 -7.91 11.52 -6.08
CA ASN A 616 -7.30 11.11 -4.82
C ASN A 616 -8.23 11.34 -3.61
N GLY A 617 -9.54 11.53 -3.82
CA GLY A 617 -10.55 11.62 -2.75
C GLY A 617 -10.77 13.01 -2.16
N ASN A 618 -10.19 14.08 -2.72
CA ASN A 618 -10.46 15.43 -2.19
C ASN A 618 -11.85 15.92 -2.63
N LYS A 619 -12.80 15.92 -1.69
CA LYS A 619 -14.19 16.34 -1.93
C LYS A 619 -14.34 17.80 -2.39
N ASN A 620 -13.49 18.72 -1.90
CA ASN A 620 -13.55 20.12 -2.30
C ASN A 620 -13.14 20.26 -3.79
N ALA A 621 -12.16 19.47 -4.22
CA ALA A 621 -11.76 19.39 -5.62
C ALA A 621 -12.84 18.72 -6.52
N MET A 622 -13.57 17.71 -6.02
CA MET A 622 -14.73 17.15 -6.75
C MET A 622 -15.80 18.22 -6.99
N SER A 623 -16.15 18.99 -5.95
CA SER A 623 -17.10 20.11 -6.05
C SER A 623 -16.61 21.22 -6.99
N ALA A 624 -15.30 21.54 -6.97
CA ALA A 624 -14.70 22.48 -7.92
C ALA A 624 -14.78 21.97 -9.37
N LEU A 625 -14.48 20.69 -9.63
CA LEU A 625 -14.64 20.09 -10.96
C LEU A 625 -16.08 20.14 -11.46
N ALA A 626 -17.05 19.82 -10.60
CA ALA A 626 -18.47 19.88 -10.96
C ALA A 626 -18.85 21.28 -11.47
N LEU A 627 -18.36 22.34 -10.79
CA LEU A 627 -18.60 23.72 -11.20
C LEU A 627 -17.82 24.12 -12.46
N HIS A 628 -16.55 23.72 -12.60
CA HIS A 628 -15.74 24.03 -13.78
C HIS A 628 -16.26 23.34 -15.05
N TYR A 629 -16.71 22.08 -14.96
CA TYR A 629 -17.39 21.38 -16.04
C TYR A 629 -18.75 22.01 -16.39
N TYR A 630 -19.51 22.48 -15.40
CA TYR A 630 -20.79 23.16 -15.63
C TYR A 630 -20.62 24.50 -16.38
N LYS A 631 -19.57 25.26 -16.06
CA LYS A 631 -19.30 26.57 -16.65
C LYS A 631 -18.43 26.56 -17.92
N GLY A 632 -17.58 25.54 -18.10
CA GLY A 632 -16.52 25.56 -19.11
C GLY A 632 -15.29 26.40 -18.70
N GLU A 633 -14.91 26.37 -17.43
CA GLU A 633 -13.74 27.11 -16.91
C GLU A 633 -12.48 26.23 -16.95
N GLY A 634 -11.55 26.51 -17.87
CA GLY A 634 -10.30 25.71 -18.02
C GLY A 634 -10.49 24.35 -18.71
N ILE A 635 -11.71 24.06 -19.16
CA ILE A 635 -12.12 22.89 -19.95
C ILE A 635 -13.37 23.25 -20.76
N GLU A 636 -13.73 22.46 -21.77
CA GLU A 636 -15.03 22.60 -22.45
C GLU A 636 -16.20 22.27 -21.50
N ARG A 637 -17.32 22.99 -21.64
CA ARG A 637 -18.55 22.77 -20.85
C ARG A 637 -19.09 21.36 -21.09
N ASN A 638 -19.35 20.61 -20.02
CA ASN A 638 -19.88 19.25 -20.10
C ASN A 638 -20.80 18.94 -18.91
N SER A 639 -22.11 18.90 -19.13
CA SER A 639 -23.10 18.70 -18.06
C SER A 639 -23.07 17.30 -17.46
N GLU A 640 -22.74 16.25 -18.23
CA GLU A 640 -22.63 14.87 -17.72
C GLU A 640 -21.50 14.73 -16.69
N ASN A 641 -20.32 15.29 -16.99
CA ASN A 641 -19.20 15.33 -16.05
C ASN A 641 -19.49 16.27 -14.86
N ALA A 642 -20.18 17.39 -15.08
CA ALA A 642 -20.62 18.26 -14.00
C ALA A 642 -21.54 17.52 -13.01
N PHE A 643 -22.48 16.74 -13.53
CA PHE A 643 -23.39 15.89 -12.76
C PHE A 643 -22.64 14.76 -12.03
N TYR A 644 -21.76 14.03 -12.73
CA TYR A 644 -20.96 12.95 -12.18
C TYR A 644 -20.11 13.40 -10.97
N TRP A 645 -19.29 14.45 -11.13
CA TRP A 645 -18.45 14.94 -10.02
C TRP A 645 -19.26 15.54 -8.86
N CYS A 646 -20.48 16.02 -9.13
CA CYS A 646 -21.41 16.48 -8.10
C CYS A 646 -21.97 15.31 -7.25
N GLN A 647 -22.17 14.13 -7.84
CA GLN A 647 -22.53 12.91 -7.12
C GLN A 647 -21.35 12.37 -6.29
N GLU A 648 -20.17 12.23 -6.89
CA GLU A 648 -18.95 11.78 -6.21
C GLU A 648 -18.62 12.64 -4.98
N ALA A 649 -18.74 13.97 -5.10
CA ALA A 649 -18.57 14.90 -3.98
C ALA A 649 -19.53 14.62 -2.82
N LEU A 650 -20.78 14.27 -3.10
CA LEU A 650 -21.80 13.96 -2.10
C LEU A 650 -21.56 12.62 -1.40
N GLU A 651 -21.15 11.60 -2.16
CA GLU A 651 -20.78 10.29 -1.60
C GLU A 651 -19.53 10.41 -0.71
N ASN A 652 -18.61 11.31 -1.04
CA ASN A 652 -17.45 11.69 -0.22
C ASN A 652 -17.79 12.76 0.86
N GLY A 653 -19.07 13.04 1.10
CA GLY A 653 -19.55 13.82 2.24
C GLY A 653 -19.47 15.34 2.11
N ASP A 654 -19.32 15.90 0.91
CA ASP A 654 -19.60 17.33 0.67
C ASP A 654 -21.09 17.57 0.41
N LYS A 655 -21.82 17.75 1.50
CA LYS A 655 -23.26 18.07 1.49
C LYS A 655 -23.61 19.36 0.73
N SER A 656 -22.66 20.29 0.51
CA SER A 656 -22.96 21.55 -0.18
C SER A 656 -23.45 21.35 -1.62
N MET A 657 -23.06 20.23 -2.23
CA MET A 657 -23.45 19.86 -3.60
C MET A 657 -24.90 19.37 -3.74
N MET A 658 -25.64 19.11 -2.65
CA MET A 658 -27.04 18.65 -2.73
C MET A 658 -27.93 19.62 -3.52
N ASN A 659 -27.71 20.93 -3.35
CA ASN A 659 -28.44 21.98 -4.08
C ASN A 659 -28.21 21.92 -5.60
N ASN A 660 -26.97 21.62 -6.01
CA ASN A 660 -26.57 21.62 -7.42
C ASN A 660 -27.03 20.32 -8.09
N LEU A 661 -26.89 19.18 -7.40
CA LEU A 661 -27.43 17.90 -7.90
C LEU A 661 -28.96 17.92 -8.02
N ALA A 662 -29.66 18.57 -7.09
CA ALA A 662 -31.10 18.78 -7.17
C ALA A 662 -31.49 19.64 -8.38
N LEU A 663 -30.72 20.70 -8.69
CA LEU A 663 -30.92 21.53 -9.87
C LEU A 663 -30.74 20.73 -11.17
N TYR A 664 -29.70 19.90 -11.24
CA TYR A 664 -29.45 19.04 -12.39
C TYR A 664 -30.59 18.04 -12.64
N TYR A 665 -31.15 17.42 -11.58
CA TYR A 665 -32.33 16.58 -11.69
C TYR A 665 -33.62 17.37 -12.02
N LEU A 666 -33.76 18.61 -11.55
CA LEU A 666 -34.92 19.47 -11.85
C LEU A 666 -34.97 19.85 -13.34
N ASN A 667 -33.80 20.15 -13.92
CA ASN A 667 -33.67 20.61 -15.30
C ASN A 667 -33.48 19.46 -16.31
N GLY A 668 -32.92 18.32 -15.88
CA GLY A 668 -32.43 17.27 -16.79
C GLY A 668 -31.07 17.60 -17.39
N GLU A 669 -30.17 18.23 -16.62
CA GLU A 669 -28.84 18.62 -17.08
C GLU A 669 -27.81 17.54 -16.74
N GLY A 670 -27.24 16.90 -17.76
CA GLY A 670 -26.28 15.79 -17.58
C GLY A 670 -26.91 14.49 -17.06
N THR A 671 -28.24 14.43 -16.94
CA THR A 671 -29.01 13.29 -16.46
C THR A 671 -30.46 13.40 -16.92
N GLU A 672 -31.25 12.33 -16.77
CA GLU A 672 -32.70 12.41 -17.01
C GLU A 672 -33.41 13.25 -15.94
N LYS A 673 -34.37 14.07 -16.38
CA LYS A 673 -35.16 14.93 -15.50
C LYS A 673 -35.96 14.09 -14.48
N ASN A 674 -35.71 14.31 -13.19
CA ASN A 674 -36.35 13.56 -12.10
C ASN A 674 -36.80 14.52 -10.97
N LEU A 675 -38.07 14.90 -11.01
CA LEU A 675 -38.64 15.90 -10.11
C LEU A 675 -38.72 15.43 -8.66
N GLU A 676 -39.02 14.14 -8.42
CA GLU A 676 -39.10 13.56 -7.07
C GLU A 676 -37.71 13.52 -6.40
N LYS A 677 -36.67 13.16 -7.16
CA LYS A 677 -35.29 13.13 -6.66
C LYS A 677 -34.73 14.53 -6.43
N ALA A 678 -35.07 15.49 -7.30
CA ALA A 678 -34.79 16.91 -7.07
C ALA A 678 -35.45 17.41 -5.77
N PHE A 679 -36.74 17.10 -5.58
CA PHE A 679 -37.50 17.46 -4.38
C PHE A 679 -36.84 16.89 -3.11
N TYR A 680 -36.52 15.59 -3.11
CA TYR A 680 -35.88 14.91 -1.99
C TYR A 680 -34.52 15.52 -1.61
N LEU A 681 -33.70 15.87 -2.60
CA LEU A 681 -32.39 16.48 -2.38
C LEU A 681 -32.51 17.92 -1.87
N TYR A 682 -33.43 18.73 -2.41
CA TYR A 682 -33.72 20.05 -1.87
C TYR A 682 -34.31 19.98 -0.46
N GLN A 683 -35.14 18.98 -0.15
CA GLN A 683 -35.66 18.77 1.20
C GLN A 683 -34.53 18.51 2.20
N LYS A 684 -33.63 17.55 1.91
CA LYS A 684 -32.49 17.26 2.79
C LYS A 684 -31.57 18.47 2.98
N ALA A 685 -31.27 19.20 1.91
CA ALA A 685 -30.45 20.40 2.01
C ALA A 685 -31.16 21.54 2.78
N ALA A 686 -32.48 21.68 2.65
CA ALA A 686 -33.27 22.62 3.44
C ALA A 686 -33.31 22.25 4.93
N GLU A 687 -33.37 20.95 5.26
CA GLU A 687 -33.28 20.43 6.63
C GLU A 687 -31.90 20.68 7.25
N ASP A 688 -30.81 20.51 6.48
CA ASP A 688 -29.42 20.81 6.87
C ASP A 688 -29.09 22.34 6.90
N GLY A 689 -30.04 23.22 6.57
CA GLY A 689 -29.88 24.68 6.73
C GLY A 689 -29.53 25.48 5.47
N TYR A 690 -29.42 24.85 4.29
CA TYR A 690 -29.00 25.54 3.06
C TYR A 690 -30.12 26.45 2.49
N LYS A 691 -29.93 27.77 2.58
CA LYS A 691 -30.93 28.80 2.21
C LYS A 691 -31.47 28.68 0.78
N SER A 692 -30.60 28.43 -0.20
CA SER A 692 -31.01 28.26 -1.61
C SER A 692 -31.92 27.05 -1.81
N ALA A 693 -31.61 25.94 -1.12
CA ALA A 693 -32.42 24.74 -1.16
C ALA A 693 -33.78 24.93 -0.47
N MET A 694 -33.83 25.67 0.65
CA MET A 694 -35.10 26.05 1.27
C MET A 694 -35.98 26.89 0.33
N SER A 695 -35.42 27.85 -0.40
CA SER A 695 -36.18 28.67 -1.37
C SER A 695 -36.68 27.83 -2.55
N ASN A 696 -35.84 26.94 -3.09
CA ASN A 696 -36.24 26.04 -4.17
C ASN A 696 -37.30 25.03 -3.72
N LEU A 697 -37.19 24.48 -2.51
CA LEU A 697 -38.18 23.60 -1.90
C LEU A 697 -39.53 24.32 -1.69
N ALA A 698 -39.51 25.57 -1.23
CA ALA A 698 -40.71 26.38 -1.09
C ALA A 698 -41.39 26.61 -2.45
N HIS A 699 -40.62 26.90 -3.50
CA HIS A 699 -41.11 27.03 -4.87
C HIS A 699 -41.69 25.72 -5.42
N MET A 700 -41.08 24.57 -5.09
CA MET A 700 -41.61 23.24 -5.45
C MET A 700 -42.95 22.95 -4.76
N TYR A 701 -43.08 23.25 -3.46
CA TYR A 701 -44.35 23.15 -2.74
C TYR A 701 -45.42 24.12 -3.27
N TYR A 702 -45.05 25.35 -3.65
CA TYR A 702 -45.98 26.37 -4.17
C TYR A 702 -46.60 25.96 -5.51
N ASN A 703 -45.80 25.33 -6.39
CA ASN A 703 -46.22 24.91 -7.72
C ASN A 703 -46.68 23.45 -7.82
N GLY A 704 -46.38 22.60 -6.84
CA GLY A 704 -46.62 21.15 -6.92
C GLY A 704 -45.63 20.44 -7.86
N VAL A 705 -44.36 20.86 -7.85
CA VAL A 705 -43.31 20.27 -8.70
C VAL A 705 -42.58 19.20 -7.89
N GLY A 706 -42.62 17.95 -8.34
CA GLY A 706 -41.98 16.81 -7.66
C GLY A 706 -42.62 16.40 -6.32
N THR A 707 -43.73 17.05 -5.95
CA THR A 707 -44.52 16.79 -4.75
C THR A 707 -45.93 17.36 -4.96
N GLU A 708 -46.88 17.04 -4.08
CA GLU A 708 -48.21 17.67 -4.11
C GLU A 708 -48.13 19.16 -3.72
N LYS A 709 -48.91 20.01 -4.40
CA LYS A 709 -48.97 21.45 -4.11
C LYS A 709 -49.43 21.68 -2.66
N ASN A 710 -48.61 22.37 -1.87
CA ASN A 710 -48.88 22.64 -0.46
C ASN A 710 -48.46 24.09 -0.10
N LEU A 711 -49.44 25.00 -0.06
CA LEU A 711 -49.18 26.42 0.16
C LEU A 711 -48.73 26.72 1.60
N GLU A 712 -49.18 25.98 2.61
CA GLU A 712 -48.75 26.17 4.01
C GLU A 712 -47.26 25.85 4.20
N LYS A 713 -46.78 24.76 3.59
CA LYS A 713 -45.35 24.40 3.60
C LYS A 713 -44.51 25.36 2.76
N ALA A 714 -45.02 25.80 1.61
CA ALA A 714 -44.35 26.84 0.81
C ALA A 714 -44.19 28.14 1.63
N PHE A 715 -45.26 28.58 2.29
CA PHE A 715 -45.26 29.75 3.17
C PHE A 715 -44.26 29.58 4.32
N TYR A 716 -44.27 28.44 5.03
CA TYR A 716 -43.33 28.14 6.11
C TYR A 716 -41.86 28.25 5.66
N TRP A 717 -41.50 27.65 4.53
CA TRP A 717 -40.12 27.65 4.05
C TRP A 717 -39.70 29.02 3.49
N TYR A 718 -40.58 29.73 2.78
CA TYR A 718 -40.30 31.11 2.37
C TYR A 718 -40.15 32.05 3.59
N GLN A 719 -41.02 31.94 4.61
CA GLN A 719 -40.90 32.74 5.84
C GLN A 719 -39.54 32.53 6.53
N LYS A 720 -39.17 31.27 6.75
CA LYS A 720 -37.91 30.88 7.41
C LYS A 720 -36.66 31.43 6.71
N VAL A 721 -36.71 31.55 5.38
CA VAL A 721 -35.61 32.10 4.56
C VAL A 721 -35.62 33.64 4.53
N ALA A 722 -36.79 34.25 4.39
CA ALA A 722 -36.96 35.71 4.39
C ALA A 722 -36.55 36.36 5.72
N GLU A 723 -36.86 35.73 6.85
CA GLU A 723 -36.40 36.14 8.18
C GLU A 723 -34.87 36.12 8.31
N ASN A 724 -34.19 35.30 7.50
CA ASN A 724 -32.73 35.18 7.43
C ASN A 724 -32.09 36.05 6.33
N GLY A 725 -32.80 37.04 5.81
CA GLY A 725 -32.24 38.12 4.98
C GLY A 725 -32.04 37.81 3.50
N TYR A 726 -32.65 36.76 2.94
CA TYR A 726 -32.46 36.37 1.54
C TYR A 726 -33.53 36.98 0.62
N GLU A 727 -33.08 37.76 -0.37
CA GLU A 727 -33.83 38.81 -1.06
C GLU A 727 -35.01 38.29 -1.89
N ILE A 728 -34.76 37.44 -2.88
CA ILE A 728 -35.77 36.88 -3.82
C ILE A 728 -36.93 36.21 -3.06
N THR A 729 -36.64 35.60 -1.91
CA THR A 729 -37.65 34.91 -1.10
C THR A 729 -38.56 35.88 -0.32
N MET A 730 -38.09 37.09 0.02
CA MET A 730 -38.95 38.10 0.63
C MET A 730 -40.07 38.53 -0.32
N ASN A 731 -39.80 38.62 -1.63
CA ASN A 731 -40.80 38.94 -2.65
C ASN A 731 -41.90 37.87 -2.74
N ASN A 732 -41.50 36.60 -2.79
CA ASN A 732 -42.44 35.47 -2.83
C ASN A 732 -43.30 35.42 -1.54
N LEU A 733 -42.70 35.66 -0.37
CA LEU A 733 -43.43 35.74 0.90
C LEU A 733 -44.42 36.93 0.92
N ALA A 734 -44.01 38.10 0.40
CA ALA A 734 -44.86 39.27 0.29
C ALA A 734 -46.09 38.98 -0.59
N THR A 735 -45.89 38.31 -1.72
CA THR A 735 -46.94 37.87 -2.63
C THR A 735 -47.91 36.89 -1.96
N MET A 736 -47.41 35.92 -1.18
CA MET A 736 -48.27 35.00 -0.43
C MET A 736 -49.12 35.72 0.64
N TYR A 737 -48.55 36.70 1.36
CA TYR A 737 -49.33 37.56 2.26
C TYR A 737 -50.35 38.46 1.51
N TYR A 738 -50.02 38.93 0.30
CA TYR A 738 -50.91 39.77 -0.52
C TYR A 738 -52.11 38.97 -1.04
N ASN A 739 -51.89 37.72 -1.45
CA ASN A 739 -52.93 36.83 -1.94
C ASN A 739 -53.72 36.13 -0.83
N GLY A 740 -53.10 35.86 0.33
CA GLY A 740 -53.65 34.96 1.35
C GLY A 740 -53.39 33.49 1.04
N GLU A 741 -52.21 33.18 0.49
CA GLU A 741 -51.81 31.84 0.10
C GLU A 741 -51.00 31.19 1.22
N GLY A 742 -51.47 30.05 1.75
CA GLY A 742 -50.80 29.35 2.85
C GLY A 742 -50.81 30.08 4.20
N THR A 743 -51.47 31.24 4.26
CA THR A 743 -51.57 32.13 5.43
C THR A 743 -52.78 33.05 5.27
N GLU A 744 -53.16 33.78 6.32
CA GLU A 744 -54.21 34.81 6.19
C GLU A 744 -53.72 36.02 5.38
N LYS A 745 -54.56 36.52 4.47
CA LYS A 745 -54.27 37.70 3.65
C LYS A 745 -53.99 38.92 4.54
N ASN A 746 -52.81 39.51 4.39
CA ASN A 746 -52.37 40.64 5.20
C ASN A 746 -51.55 41.64 4.34
N LEU A 747 -52.19 42.73 3.94
CA LEU A 747 -51.59 43.73 3.04
C LEU A 747 -50.45 44.51 3.70
N GLU A 748 -50.52 44.79 5.00
CA GLU A 748 -49.46 45.50 5.74
C GLU A 748 -48.16 44.67 5.80
N LYS A 749 -48.28 43.37 6.09
CA LYS A 749 -47.14 42.43 6.06
C LYS A 749 -46.62 42.22 4.65
N ALA A 750 -47.49 42.12 3.65
CA ALA A 750 -47.08 42.06 2.25
C ALA A 750 -46.24 43.29 1.89
N PHE A 751 -46.76 44.49 2.15
CA PHE A 751 -46.05 45.74 1.92
C PHE A 751 -44.70 45.82 2.66
N TYR A 752 -44.65 45.43 3.94
CA TYR A 752 -43.41 45.36 4.71
C TYR A 752 -42.34 44.48 4.02
N TRP A 753 -42.72 43.30 3.54
CA TRP A 753 -41.78 42.38 2.90
C TRP A 753 -41.38 42.83 1.48
N TYR A 754 -42.30 43.38 0.67
CA TYR A 754 -41.98 44.01 -0.61
C TYR A 754 -40.97 45.16 -0.41
N GLN A 755 -41.23 46.08 0.54
CA GLN A 755 -40.34 47.21 0.79
C GLN A 755 -38.95 46.74 1.25
N LYS A 756 -38.89 45.76 2.15
CA LYS A 756 -37.63 45.22 2.67
C LYS A 756 -36.80 44.50 1.60
N ALA A 757 -37.46 43.83 0.66
CA ALA A 757 -36.81 43.22 -0.50
C ALA A 757 -36.27 44.29 -1.47
N ALA A 758 -37.08 45.31 -1.77
CA ALA A 758 -36.69 46.46 -2.58
C ALA A 758 -35.51 47.25 -1.99
N GLU A 759 -35.45 47.40 -0.67
CA GLU A 759 -34.34 48.05 0.05
C GLU A 759 -33.02 47.27 -0.04
N ASN A 760 -33.08 45.94 -0.12
CA ASN A 760 -31.88 45.11 -0.35
C ASN A 760 -31.46 45.03 -1.83
N GLY A 761 -32.35 45.35 -2.76
CA GLY A 761 -32.01 45.51 -4.19
C GLY A 761 -32.86 44.71 -5.18
N ASP A 762 -33.87 43.96 -4.73
CA ASP A 762 -34.73 43.13 -5.58
C ASP A 762 -35.63 43.97 -6.52
N GLU A 763 -35.50 43.76 -7.82
CA GLU A 763 -36.08 44.62 -8.86
C GLU A 763 -37.60 44.52 -9.01
N GLU A 764 -38.15 43.31 -8.97
CA GLU A 764 -39.60 43.09 -9.01
C GLU A 764 -40.22 43.62 -7.71
N SER A 765 -39.56 43.46 -6.55
CA SER A 765 -40.03 44.05 -5.29
C SER A 765 -39.99 45.58 -5.27
N MET A 766 -39.06 46.23 -5.98
CA MET A 766 -39.09 47.68 -6.17
C MET A 766 -40.35 48.09 -6.96
N PHE A 767 -40.67 47.37 -8.03
CA PHE A 767 -41.90 47.58 -8.81
C PHE A 767 -43.16 47.34 -7.98
N ASP A 768 -43.24 46.23 -7.25
CA ASP A 768 -44.40 45.93 -6.41
C ASP A 768 -44.54 46.91 -5.25
N SER A 769 -43.45 47.31 -4.60
CA SER A 769 -43.45 48.39 -3.59
C SER A 769 -43.98 49.70 -4.18
N ALA A 770 -43.58 50.03 -5.41
CA ALA A 770 -44.09 51.20 -6.11
C ALA A 770 -45.61 51.08 -6.38
N ASN A 771 -46.09 49.93 -6.85
CA ASN A 771 -47.52 49.65 -7.04
C ASN A 771 -48.32 49.79 -5.72
N ARG A 772 -47.79 49.26 -4.61
CA ARG A 772 -48.42 49.39 -3.28
C ARG A 772 -48.51 50.86 -2.83
N TYR A 773 -47.45 51.65 -3.01
CA TYR A 773 -47.46 53.10 -2.77
C TYR A 773 -48.38 53.87 -3.75
N TYR A 774 -48.48 53.43 -5.00
CA TYR A 774 -49.31 54.08 -6.03
C TYR A 774 -50.80 53.88 -5.75
N ASN A 775 -51.21 52.70 -5.31
CA ASN A 775 -52.60 52.37 -4.98
C ASN A 775 -52.99 52.70 -3.53
N GLY A 776 -52.05 52.71 -2.59
CA GLY A 776 -52.33 52.78 -1.15
C GLY A 776 -52.72 51.43 -0.56
N GLU A 777 -52.04 50.36 -0.96
CA GLU A 777 -52.33 48.98 -0.56
C GLU A 777 -51.34 48.50 0.52
N GLY A 778 -51.83 48.33 1.75
CA GLY A 778 -50.98 47.97 2.90
C GLY A 778 -50.11 49.13 3.43
N THR A 779 -50.27 50.32 2.85
CA THR A 779 -49.57 51.56 3.19
C THR A 779 -50.41 52.75 2.72
N GLU A 780 -50.08 53.97 3.16
CA GLU A 780 -50.73 55.19 2.64
C GLU A 780 -50.30 55.47 1.19
N LYS A 781 -51.26 55.92 0.35
CA LYS A 781 -50.99 56.27 -1.05
C LYS A 781 -49.98 57.43 -1.12
N ASN A 782 -48.85 57.21 -1.77
CA ASN A 782 -47.76 58.18 -1.91
C ASN A 782 -47.12 58.10 -3.30
N LEU A 783 -47.50 59.03 -4.19
CA LEU A 783 -47.05 59.03 -5.57
C LEU A 783 -45.55 59.36 -5.72
N GLU A 784 -44.97 60.19 -4.85
CA GLU A 784 -43.54 60.52 -4.89
C GLU A 784 -42.67 59.29 -4.58
N LYS A 785 -43.06 58.48 -3.59
CA LYS A 785 -42.41 57.21 -3.27
C LYS A 785 -42.65 56.15 -4.35
N ALA A 786 -43.83 56.11 -4.95
CA ALA A 786 -44.09 55.23 -6.09
C ALA A 786 -43.16 55.57 -7.27
N PHE A 787 -43.09 56.85 -7.65
CA PHE A 787 -42.16 57.35 -8.67
C PHE A 787 -40.69 56.99 -8.36
N HIS A 788 -40.24 57.22 -7.12
CA HIS A 788 -38.88 56.89 -6.69
C HIS A 788 -38.52 55.40 -6.89
N TRP A 789 -39.44 54.50 -6.54
CA TRP A 789 -39.22 53.06 -6.67
C TRP A 789 -39.38 52.56 -8.12
N TYR A 790 -40.33 53.09 -8.90
CA TYR A 790 -40.38 52.85 -10.35
C TYR A 790 -39.10 53.31 -11.04
N GLN A 791 -38.55 54.47 -10.65
CA GLN A 791 -37.29 54.98 -11.20
C GLN A 791 -36.12 54.03 -10.91
N LYS A 792 -35.91 53.64 -9.64
CA LYS A 792 -34.83 52.71 -9.26
C LYS A 792 -34.90 51.36 -9.99
N ALA A 793 -36.11 50.83 -10.15
CA ALA A 793 -36.33 49.58 -10.89
C ALA A 793 -36.04 49.75 -12.39
N ALA A 794 -36.53 50.82 -13.02
CA ALA A 794 -36.30 51.11 -14.44
C ALA A 794 -34.82 51.43 -14.75
N GLU A 795 -34.07 51.99 -13.80
CA GLU A 795 -32.61 52.20 -13.89
C GLU A 795 -31.80 50.89 -13.81
N LYS A 796 -32.41 49.81 -13.29
CA LYS A 796 -31.91 48.42 -13.35
C LYS A 796 -32.52 47.65 -14.55
N ASP A 797 -33.03 48.39 -15.52
CA ASP A 797 -33.72 47.90 -16.73
C ASP A 797 -34.96 47.01 -16.47
N HIS A 798 -35.65 47.16 -15.32
CA HIS A 798 -36.92 46.46 -15.07
C HIS A 798 -38.05 46.95 -16.00
N ILE A 799 -38.46 46.07 -16.91
CA ILE A 799 -39.31 46.36 -18.08
C ILE A 799 -40.66 47.02 -17.71
N LYS A 800 -41.42 46.44 -16.76
CA LYS A 800 -42.72 46.99 -16.34
C LYS A 800 -42.57 48.38 -15.70
N SER A 801 -41.49 48.58 -14.94
CA SER A 801 -41.20 49.86 -14.29
C SER A 801 -40.86 50.95 -15.28
N MET A 802 -40.23 50.65 -16.41
CA MET A 802 -39.99 51.64 -17.47
C MET A 802 -41.31 52.25 -17.97
N ASN A 803 -42.32 51.40 -18.23
CA ASN A 803 -43.64 51.85 -18.68
C ASN A 803 -44.37 52.64 -17.57
N SER A 804 -44.37 52.16 -16.33
CA SER A 804 -44.96 52.89 -15.20
C SER A 804 -44.29 54.25 -14.95
N LEU A 805 -42.96 54.32 -15.06
CA LEU A 805 -42.20 55.56 -14.95
C LEU A 805 -42.51 56.54 -16.09
N ALA A 806 -42.72 56.03 -17.31
CA ALA A 806 -43.15 56.84 -18.45
C ALA A 806 -44.53 57.48 -18.19
N ILE A 807 -45.48 56.69 -17.69
CA ILE A 807 -46.82 57.17 -17.27
C ILE A 807 -46.68 58.25 -16.18
N CYS A 808 -45.84 58.05 -15.16
CA CYS A 808 -45.62 59.05 -14.13
C CYS A 808 -45.09 60.38 -14.69
N TYR A 809 -44.15 60.34 -15.65
CA TYR A 809 -43.66 61.55 -16.33
C TYR A 809 -44.70 62.19 -17.28
N GLU A 810 -45.59 61.43 -17.90
CA GLU A 810 -46.66 61.97 -18.75
C GLU A 810 -47.77 62.65 -17.94
N ASN A 811 -48.21 62.00 -16.87
CA ASN A 811 -49.32 62.45 -16.03
C ASN A 811 -48.89 63.42 -14.91
N GLY A 812 -47.59 63.47 -14.58
CA GLY A 812 -47.08 64.29 -13.47
C GLY A 812 -47.40 63.67 -12.12
N GLU A 813 -47.30 62.35 -12.02
CA GLU A 813 -47.63 61.58 -10.82
C GLU A 813 -46.36 61.36 -10.00
N GLY A 814 -46.24 62.05 -8.86
CA GLY A 814 -45.05 62.00 -8.00
C GLY A 814 -43.84 62.78 -8.54
N ILE A 815 -43.96 63.42 -9.70
CA ILE A 815 -42.92 64.22 -10.37
C ILE A 815 -43.58 65.30 -11.24
N GLU A 816 -42.83 66.33 -11.65
CA GLU A 816 -43.31 67.29 -12.65
C GLU A 816 -43.46 66.62 -14.04
N LYS A 817 -44.49 67.02 -14.79
CA LYS A 817 -44.75 66.52 -16.16
C LYS A 817 -43.55 66.75 -17.08
N ASN A 818 -43.09 65.69 -17.74
CA ASN A 818 -41.98 65.74 -18.68
C ASN A 818 -42.21 64.77 -19.85
N PHE A 819 -42.91 65.24 -20.88
CA PHE A 819 -43.24 64.44 -22.06
C PHE A 819 -42.00 63.88 -22.80
N LYS A 820 -40.84 64.55 -22.74
CA LYS A 820 -39.59 64.05 -23.33
C LYS A 820 -39.05 62.82 -22.59
N LYS A 821 -39.07 62.85 -21.25
CA LYS A 821 -38.71 61.69 -20.43
C LYS A 821 -39.75 60.57 -20.54
N ALA A 822 -41.04 60.89 -20.60
CA ALA A 822 -42.10 59.92 -20.86
C ALA A 822 -41.85 59.18 -22.20
N PHE A 823 -41.65 59.92 -23.29
CA PHE A 823 -41.32 59.37 -24.60
C PHE A 823 -40.07 58.46 -24.57
N TYR A 824 -38.99 58.92 -23.92
CA TYR A 824 -37.76 58.12 -23.77
C TYR A 824 -38.00 56.77 -23.07
N TRP A 825 -38.77 56.77 -21.97
CA TRP A 825 -39.04 55.55 -21.22
C TRP A 825 -40.07 54.65 -21.90
N TYR A 826 -41.08 55.20 -22.60
CA TYR A 826 -41.93 54.41 -23.50
C TYR A 826 -41.11 53.78 -24.63
N GLN A 827 -40.14 54.49 -25.22
CA GLN A 827 -39.26 53.93 -26.25
C GLN A 827 -38.46 52.73 -25.70
N LYS A 828 -37.78 52.88 -24.56
CA LYS A 828 -37.06 51.77 -23.91
C LYS A 828 -37.98 50.57 -23.58
N ALA A 829 -39.19 50.82 -23.07
CA ALA A 829 -40.14 49.76 -22.73
C ALA A 829 -40.66 49.03 -23.99
N ALA A 830 -40.95 49.77 -25.07
CA ALA A 830 -41.38 49.23 -26.35
C ALA A 830 -40.29 48.40 -27.04
N GLU A 831 -39.03 48.85 -26.99
CA GLU A 831 -37.85 48.09 -27.45
C GLU A 831 -37.68 46.76 -26.69
N ASN A 832 -38.19 46.68 -25.46
CA ASN A 832 -38.24 45.46 -24.64
C ASN A 832 -39.59 44.70 -24.72
N GLY A 833 -40.46 45.03 -25.69
CA GLY A 833 -41.67 44.25 -25.98
C GLY A 833 -42.95 44.66 -25.24
N VAL A 834 -42.98 45.79 -24.52
CA VAL A 834 -44.19 46.23 -23.79
C VAL A 834 -45.23 46.82 -24.75
N ALA A 835 -46.34 46.11 -24.96
CA ALA A 835 -47.39 46.49 -25.90
C ALA A 835 -48.05 47.85 -25.57
N GLU A 836 -48.28 48.15 -24.28
CA GLU A 836 -48.84 49.43 -23.84
C GLU A 836 -47.91 50.60 -24.17
N ALA A 837 -46.59 50.40 -24.03
CA ALA A 837 -45.59 51.41 -24.38
C ALA A 837 -45.53 51.62 -25.89
N MET A 838 -45.60 50.56 -26.70
CA MET A 838 -45.71 50.67 -28.16
C MET A 838 -46.94 51.47 -28.58
N LEU A 839 -48.12 51.18 -28.01
CA LEU A 839 -49.35 51.93 -28.27
C LEU A 839 -49.23 53.41 -27.92
N ASN A 840 -48.57 53.74 -26.80
CA ASN A 840 -48.30 55.13 -26.44
C ASN A 840 -47.33 55.80 -27.45
N LEU A 841 -46.32 55.10 -27.98
CA LEU A 841 -45.46 55.64 -29.04
C LEU A 841 -46.20 55.91 -30.35
N VAL A 842 -47.18 55.06 -30.73
CA VAL A 842 -48.07 55.34 -31.87
C VAL A 842 -48.72 56.71 -31.69
N ILE A 843 -49.33 56.96 -30.52
CA ILE A 843 -50.00 58.23 -30.20
C ILE A 843 -49.03 59.42 -30.24
N TYR A 844 -47.79 59.28 -29.76
CA TYR A 844 -46.79 60.34 -29.81
C TYR A 844 -46.39 60.67 -31.26
N TYR A 845 -46.09 59.65 -32.08
CA TYR A 845 -45.66 59.81 -33.48
C TYR A 845 -46.78 60.28 -34.42
N GLU A 846 -48.03 59.88 -34.20
CA GLU A 846 -49.19 60.34 -34.99
C GLU A 846 -49.50 61.82 -34.78
N ASN A 847 -49.40 62.27 -33.52
CA ASN A 847 -49.76 63.63 -33.12
C ASN A 847 -48.58 64.62 -33.21
N GLY A 848 -47.35 64.15 -33.39
CA GLY A 848 -46.15 64.98 -33.39
C GLY A 848 -45.92 65.66 -32.02
N LYS A 849 -46.23 64.95 -30.94
CA LYS A 849 -46.14 65.48 -29.56
C LYS A 849 -44.72 65.23 -29.06
N GLU A 850 -43.91 66.30 -28.98
CA GLU A 850 -42.45 66.28 -28.71
C GLU A 850 -41.56 65.55 -29.76
N THR A 851 -42.14 64.93 -30.79
CA THR A 851 -41.42 64.44 -31.98
C THR A 851 -41.93 65.13 -33.23
N GLU A 852 -41.17 65.08 -34.34
CA GLU A 852 -41.80 65.29 -35.64
C GLU A 852 -42.88 64.22 -35.87
N LYS A 853 -43.99 64.62 -36.52
CA LYS A 853 -45.06 63.69 -36.90
C LYS A 853 -44.51 62.66 -37.87
N ASN A 854 -44.49 61.39 -37.47
CA ASN A 854 -43.85 60.33 -38.23
C ASN A 854 -44.77 59.10 -38.32
N LEU A 855 -45.63 59.10 -39.35
CA LEU A 855 -46.62 58.05 -39.56
C LEU A 855 -45.99 56.68 -39.88
N GLU A 856 -44.81 56.65 -40.49
CA GLU A 856 -44.05 55.40 -40.73
C GLU A 856 -43.61 54.74 -39.42
N LYS A 857 -43.10 55.51 -38.46
CA LYS A 857 -42.76 54.99 -37.12
C LYS A 857 -43.98 54.64 -36.28
N ALA A 858 -45.08 55.39 -36.42
CA ALA A 858 -46.36 55.02 -35.82
C ALA A 858 -46.84 53.66 -36.38
N PHE A 859 -46.79 53.47 -37.69
CA PHE A 859 -47.13 52.21 -38.35
C PHE A 859 -46.22 51.06 -37.93
N TYR A 860 -44.90 51.27 -37.87
CA TYR A 860 -43.94 50.27 -37.37
C TYR A 860 -44.30 49.76 -35.97
N TRP A 861 -44.55 50.67 -35.02
CA TRP A 861 -44.93 50.25 -33.66
C TRP A 861 -46.32 49.63 -33.60
N HIS A 862 -47.26 50.07 -34.44
CA HIS A 862 -48.58 49.44 -34.55
C HIS A 862 -48.47 47.99 -35.08
N GLN A 863 -47.66 47.74 -36.11
CA GLN A 863 -47.36 46.38 -36.57
C GLN A 863 -46.73 45.53 -35.47
N LYS A 864 -45.79 46.06 -34.69
CA LYS A 864 -45.15 45.33 -33.59
C LYS A 864 -46.13 44.92 -32.48
N VAL A 865 -47.16 45.73 -32.20
CA VAL A 865 -48.25 45.34 -31.30
C VAL A 865 -49.06 44.19 -31.90
N VAL A 866 -49.44 44.26 -33.17
CA VAL A 866 -50.21 43.19 -33.85
C VAL A 866 -49.43 41.87 -33.94
N GLU A 867 -48.11 41.92 -34.15
CA GLU A 867 -47.23 40.74 -34.17
C GLU A 867 -47.03 40.08 -32.79
N SER A 868 -47.40 40.75 -31.69
CA SER A 868 -47.13 40.31 -30.32
C SER A 868 -48.21 39.39 -29.69
N ASP A 869 -49.29 39.09 -30.41
CA ASP A 869 -50.38 38.17 -30.02
C ASP A 869 -51.13 38.46 -28.69
N ASN A 870 -50.87 39.59 -28.00
CA ASN A 870 -51.26 39.76 -26.58
C ASN A 870 -52.21 40.92 -26.22
N VAL A 871 -52.91 41.58 -27.16
CA VAL A 871 -53.94 42.58 -26.82
C VAL A 871 -55.17 42.50 -27.74
N SER A 872 -56.34 42.28 -27.15
CA SER A 872 -57.64 42.54 -27.79
C SER A 872 -57.92 44.05 -27.80
N LEU A 873 -57.97 44.66 -28.99
CA LEU A 873 -58.19 46.10 -29.18
C LEU A 873 -59.62 46.55 -28.85
N GLU A 874 -59.97 46.66 -27.57
CA GLU A 874 -61.18 47.38 -27.15
C GLU A 874 -61.04 48.90 -27.36
N ASN A 875 -61.29 49.39 -28.59
CA ASN A 875 -62.06 50.63 -28.79
C ASN A 875 -62.45 50.93 -30.26
N LYS A 876 -63.77 50.91 -30.51
CA LYS A 876 -64.52 51.84 -31.38
C LYS A 876 -63.84 52.38 -32.66
N ASN A 877 -63.70 51.53 -33.67
CA ASN A 877 -64.25 51.76 -35.03
C ASN A 877 -63.81 50.63 -35.98
N GLU A 878 -64.15 49.37 -35.67
CA GLU A 878 -63.79 48.24 -36.53
C GLU A 878 -64.41 48.32 -37.92
N PHE A 879 -65.58 48.97 -38.07
CA PHE A 879 -66.36 48.98 -39.31
C PHE A 879 -66.39 50.36 -39.99
N CYS A 880 -66.22 50.38 -41.30
CA CYS A 880 -66.30 51.58 -42.11
C CYS A 880 -67.67 52.25 -41.99
N ASN A 881 -67.67 53.51 -41.54
CA ASN A 881 -68.90 54.27 -41.34
C ASN A 881 -69.81 54.34 -42.59
N LYS A 882 -69.24 54.25 -43.80
CA LYS A 882 -69.95 54.31 -45.09
C LYS A 882 -70.49 52.97 -45.59
N CYS A 883 -69.71 51.88 -45.59
CA CYS A 883 -70.13 50.58 -46.16
C CYS A 883 -70.35 49.46 -45.14
N LYS A 884 -70.10 49.72 -43.84
CA LYS A 884 -70.25 48.76 -42.73
C LYS A 884 -69.42 47.47 -42.85
N GLN A 885 -68.42 47.44 -43.73
CA GLN A 885 -67.39 46.40 -43.78
C GLN A 885 -66.24 46.73 -42.83
N PRO A 886 -65.53 45.73 -42.27
CA PRO A 886 -64.39 45.99 -41.40
C PRO A 886 -63.30 46.78 -42.13
N TYR A 887 -62.60 47.64 -41.40
CA TYR A 887 -61.37 48.29 -41.85
C TYR A 887 -60.26 47.24 -42.01
N THR A 888 -59.41 47.40 -43.03
CA THR A 888 -58.24 46.51 -43.24
C THR A 888 -56.94 47.10 -42.66
N ASP A 889 -56.98 48.40 -42.33
CA ASP A 889 -55.93 49.22 -41.73
C ASP A 889 -56.62 50.48 -41.15
N TYR A 890 -55.97 51.22 -40.24
CA TYR A 890 -56.60 52.30 -39.47
C TYR A 890 -57.19 53.38 -40.40
N LEU A 891 -58.52 53.56 -40.35
CA LEU A 891 -59.32 54.41 -41.24
C LEU A 891 -59.25 54.05 -42.75
N TRP A 892 -58.58 52.96 -43.14
CA TRP A 892 -58.46 52.48 -44.51
C TRP A 892 -59.50 51.39 -44.86
N CYS A 893 -60.58 51.79 -45.53
CA CYS A 893 -61.59 50.83 -45.98
C CYS A 893 -61.33 50.46 -47.45
N LYS A 894 -60.73 49.28 -47.68
CA LYS A 894 -60.42 48.77 -49.02
C LYS A 894 -61.58 48.93 -50.01
N LEU A 895 -62.79 48.48 -49.68
CA LEU A 895 -63.96 48.58 -50.57
C LEU A 895 -64.35 50.03 -50.89
N CYS A 896 -64.39 50.92 -49.90
CA CYS A 896 -64.74 52.33 -50.13
C CYS A 896 -63.64 53.09 -50.88
N ASN A 897 -62.37 52.74 -50.67
CA ASN A 897 -61.22 53.37 -51.31
C ASN A 897 -61.07 52.89 -52.75
N ALA A 898 -61.21 51.59 -53.04
CA ALA A 898 -61.29 51.04 -54.39
C ALA A 898 -62.32 51.78 -55.28
N ILE A 899 -63.55 52.00 -54.77
CA ILE A 899 -64.60 52.75 -55.48
C ILE A 899 -64.19 54.23 -55.71
N ARG A 900 -63.51 54.86 -54.75
CA ARG A 900 -62.99 56.24 -54.91
C ARG A 900 -61.87 56.30 -55.93
N PHE A 901 -60.96 55.32 -55.92
CA PHE A 901 -59.86 55.24 -56.88
C PHE A 901 -60.40 55.12 -58.31
N GLN A 902 -61.35 54.21 -58.56
CA GLN A 902 -62.03 54.10 -59.85
C GLN A 902 -62.73 55.41 -60.28
N ARG A 903 -63.42 56.09 -59.35
CA ARG A 903 -64.16 57.34 -59.65
C ARG A 903 -63.24 58.52 -59.98
N ASP A 904 -62.14 58.66 -59.24
CA ASP A 904 -61.23 59.79 -59.33
C ASP A 904 -60.02 59.53 -60.27
N PHE A 905 -59.98 58.37 -60.95
CA PHE A 905 -58.81 57.87 -61.69
C PHE A 905 -58.23 58.84 -62.74
N LEU A 906 -59.05 59.71 -63.33
CA LEU A 906 -58.61 60.76 -64.25
C LEU A 906 -57.56 61.72 -63.66
N LYS A 907 -57.34 61.70 -62.33
CA LYS A 907 -56.27 62.45 -61.64
C LYS A 907 -54.91 61.73 -61.64
N TRP A 908 -54.88 60.44 -61.96
CA TRP A 908 -53.69 59.57 -61.92
C TRP A 908 -53.44 58.83 -63.24
N THR A 909 -54.04 59.30 -64.34
CA THR A 909 -53.76 58.77 -65.68
C THR A 909 -52.36 59.20 -66.14
N SER A 910 -51.60 58.22 -66.59
CA SER A 910 -50.33 58.35 -67.31
C SER A 910 -50.52 58.67 -68.80
N GLN A 911 -51.76 58.61 -69.30
CA GLN A 911 -52.12 58.59 -70.73
C GLN A 911 -51.62 57.35 -71.50
N ASN A 912 -51.08 56.35 -70.78
CA ASN A 912 -50.72 55.04 -71.33
C ASN A 912 -51.69 53.98 -70.78
N GLU A 913 -52.47 53.37 -71.67
CA GLU A 913 -53.53 52.41 -71.31
C GLU A 913 -53.03 51.22 -70.46
N PHE A 914 -51.81 50.75 -70.71
CA PHE A 914 -51.22 49.61 -70.00
C PHE A 914 -50.79 49.99 -68.57
N VAL A 915 -50.08 51.13 -68.42
CA VAL A 915 -49.68 51.66 -67.11
C VAL A 915 -50.92 52.03 -66.28
N ASP A 916 -51.92 52.66 -66.91
CA ASP A 916 -53.16 53.04 -66.25
C ASP A 916 -53.94 51.81 -65.74
N LYS A 917 -53.99 50.74 -66.54
CA LYS A 917 -54.63 49.49 -66.13
C LYS A 917 -53.89 48.84 -64.95
N PHE A 918 -52.56 48.80 -64.96
CA PHE A 918 -51.76 48.28 -63.85
C PHE A 918 -51.99 49.08 -62.55
N ILE A 919 -52.00 50.42 -62.63
CA ILE A 919 -52.28 51.27 -61.47
C ILE A 919 -53.71 51.04 -60.95
N GLN A 920 -54.71 50.90 -61.82
CA GLN A 920 -56.09 50.58 -61.40
C GLN A 920 -56.17 49.22 -60.70
N GLU A 921 -55.50 48.19 -61.22
CA GLU A 921 -55.48 46.86 -60.59
C GLU A 921 -54.80 46.91 -59.22
N ALA A 922 -53.64 47.56 -59.09
CA ALA A 922 -52.98 47.76 -57.80
C ALA A 922 -53.87 48.52 -56.79
N GLN A 923 -54.49 49.63 -57.21
CA GLN A 923 -55.41 50.43 -56.37
C GLN A 923 -56.66 49.66 -55.93
N LEU A 924 -57.12 48.67 -56.68
CA LEU A 924 -58.22 47.78 -56.29
C LEU A 924 -57.82 46.78 -55.20
N TYR A 925 -56.56 46.31 -55.21
CA TYR A 925 -56.07 45.29 -54.28
C TYR A 925 -55.38 45.86 -53.03
N ALA A 926 -54.93 47.12 -53.04
CA ALA A 926 -54.27 47.81 -51.92
C ALA A 926 -55.04 47.67 -50.59
N LYS A 927 -54.37 47.08 -49.59
CA LYS A 927 -54.93 46.77 -48.26
C LYS A 927 -54.78 47.92 -47.25
N ASN A 928 -53.82 48.81 -47.50
CA ASN A 928 -53.46 49.97 -46.68
C ASN A 928 -53.02 51.12 -47.62
N SER A 929 -52.60 52.26 -47.05
CA SER A 929 -52.18 53.42 -47.84
C SER A 929 -50.78 53.33 -48.47
N TYR A 930 -49.94 52.39 -48.02
CA TYR A 930 -48.57 52.21 -48.52
C TYR A 930 -48.51 51.32 -49.79
N GLU A 931 -49.55 50.51 -50.02
CA GLU A 931 -49.72 49.66 -51.22
C GLU A 931 -50.34 50.42 -52.42
N ILE A 932 -50.59 51.73 -52.32
CA ILE A 932 -51.18 52.52 -53.42
C ILE A 932 -50.11 52.83 -54.47
N LEU A 933 -50.35 52.41 -55.72
CA LEU A 933 -49.63 52.98 -56.87
C LEU A 933 -50.35 54.24 -57.37
N GLU A 934 -49.57 55.25 -57.75
CA GLU A 934 -50.04 56.52 -58.33
C GLU A 934 -49.09 56.94 -59.46
N TRP A 935 -49.63 57.40 -60.60
CA TRP A 935 -48.81 58.04 -61.61
C TRP A 935 -48.41 59.45 -61.13
N ILE A 936 -47.12 59.70 -61.03
CA ILE A 936 -46.57 61.00 -60.61
C ILE A 936 -46.00 61.71 -61.83
N PRO A 937 -46.65 62.78 -62.35
CA PRO A 937 -46.09 63.59 -63.41
C PRO A 937 -44.73 64.20 -62.99
N TYR A 938 -43.75 64.20 -63.89
CA TYR A 938 -42.39 64.66 -63.59
C TYR A 938 -42.33 66.10 -63.01
N ASN A 939 -43.26 66.98 -63.40
CA ASN A 939 -43.35 68.35 -62.86
C ASN A 939 -43.85 68.44 -61.41
N LYS A 940 -44.25 67.32 -60.79
CA LYS A 940 -44.55 67.20 -59.35
C LYS A 940 -43.34 66.78 -58.52
N LEU A 941 -42.21 66.52 -59.16
CA LEU A 941 -40.94 66.19 -58.54
C LEU A 941 -40.01 67.41 -58.61
N SER A 942 -39.40 67.77 -57.49
CA SER A 942 -38.42 68.86 -57.37
C SER A 942 -37.13 68.36 -56.71
N SER A 943 -36.05 69.13 -56.78
CA SER A 943 -34.77 68.78 -56.14
C SER A 943 -34.26 67.38 -56.50
N ILE A 944 -34.40 67.00 -57.77
CA ILE A 944 -33.99 65.69 -58.29
C ILE A 944 -32.45 65.65 -58.36
N ASN A 945 -31.83 64.94 -57.42
CA ASN A 945 -30.39 64.82 -57.28
C ASN A 945 -29.97 63.36 -57.44
N TYR A 946 -28.84 63.10 -58.11
CA TYR A 946 -28.24 61.77 -58.13
C TYR A 946 -27.91 61.33 -56.69
N TYR A 947 -28.28 60.10 -56.34
CA TYR A 947 -28.08 59.54 -55.02
C TYR A 947 -27.07 58.39 -55.04
N ASP A 948 -27.30 57.36 -55.86
CA ASP A 948 -26.41 56.19 -55.92
C ASP A 948 -26.54 55.39 -57.24
N LYS A 949 -25.63 54.44 -57.47
CA LYS A 949 -25.66 53.51 -58.59
C LYS A 949 -26.41 52.23 -58.19
N GLY A 950 -27.67 52.12 -58.63
CA GLY A 950 -28.45 50.90 -58.50
C GLY A 950 -27.98 49.79 -59.43
N GLY A 951 -28.41 48.55 -59.15
CA GLY A 951 -27.96 47.34 -59.87
C GLY A 951 -28.14 47.40 -61.39
N PHE A 952 -29.25 47.98 -61.87
CA PHE A 952 -29.56 48.11 -63.30
C PHE A 952 -29.84 49.55 -63.77
N SER A 953 -29.81 50.55 -62.87
CA SER A 953 -30.13 51.96 -63.17
C SER A 953 -29.51 52.94 -62.17
N ALA A 954 -29.44 54.23 -62.55
CA ALA A 954 -29.07 55.30 -61.62
C ALA A 954 -30.24 55.63 -60.67
N ILE A 955 -29.93 55.72 -59.37
CA ILE A 955 -30.87 56.06 -58.31
C ILE A 955 -30.73 57.55 -58.00
N HIS A 956 -31.86 58.24 -57.92
CA HIS A 956 -31.96 59.66 -57.59
C HIS A 956 -32.85 59.85 -56.37
N LYS A 957 -32.61 60.92 -55.61
CA LYS A 957 -33.53 61.44 -54.60
C LYS A 957 -34.28 62.63 -55.17
N ALA A 958 -35.56 62.76 -54.82
CA ALA A 958 -36.39 63.89 -55.22
C ALA A 958 -37.42 64.23 -54.13
N ILE A 959 -37.95 65.45 -54.15
CA ILE A 959 -39.09 65.86 -53.32
C ILE A 959 -40.34 65.81 -54.18
N TRP A 960 -41.27 64.91 -53.83
CA TRP A 960 -42.64 64.88 -54.37
C TRP A 960 -43.47 65.97 -53.67
N LEU A 961 -43.86 66.98 -54.44
CA LEU A 961 -44.53 68.18 -53.93
C LEU A 961 -45.91 67.88 -53.35
N ASP A 962 -46.74 67.13 -54.07
CA ASP A 962 -48.08 66.76 -53.61
C ASP A 962 -48.02 65.69 -52.50
N GLY A 963 -47.07 64.76 -52.59
CA GLY A 963 -46.81 63.71 -51.63
C GLY A 963 -47.82 62.54 -51.63
N PRO A 964 -47.50 61.44 -50.93
CA PRO A 964 -48.32 60.23 -50.90
C PRO A 964 -49.66 60.46 -50.20
N ILE A 965 -50.68 59.75 -50.67
CA ILE A 965 -52.00 59.68 -50.05
C ILE A 965 -51.92 58.78 -48.82
N PHE A 966 -52.45 59.22 -47.68
CA PHE A 966 -52.51 58.38 -46.46
C PHE A 966 -53.95 58.13 -45.95
N SER A 967 -54.92 58.99 -46.26
CA SER A 967 -56.33 58.79 -45.83
C SER A 967 -57.33 59.58 -46.68
N TRP A 968 -58.61 59.19 -46.61
CA TRP A 968 -59.71 59.96 -47.22
C TRP A 968 -60.34 60.94 -46.22
N ASN A 969 -60.39 62.22 -46.56
CA ASN A 969 -61.11 63.23 -45.80
C ASN A 969 -62.61 63.20 -46.16
N TYR A 970 -63.45 62.82 -45.19
CA TYR A 970 -64.90 62.72 -45.41
C TYR A 970 -65.60 64.08 -45.49
N GLU A 971 -65.11 65.10 -44.78
CA GLU A 971 -65.69 66.44 -44.74
C GLU A 971 -65.38 67.20 -46.03
N ASN A 972 -64.10 67.24 -46.40
CA ASN A 972 -63.61 67.98 -47.56
C ASN A 972 -63.71 67.18 -48.88
N GLN A 973 -64.18 65.93 -48.84
CA GLN A 973 -64.29 64.99 -49.97
C GLN A 973 -63.03 64.90 -50.86
N GLN A 974 -61.86 64.85 -50.23
CA GLN A 974 -60.56 64.79 -50.90
C GLN A 974 -59.60 63.83 -50.19
N TRP A 975 -58.54 63.42 -50.89
CA TRP A 975 -57.45 62.65 -50.30
C TRP A 975 -56.55 63.55 -49.45
N ASN A 976 -56.28 63.15 -48.21
CA ASN A 976 -55.23 63.75 -47.41
C ASN A 976 -53.88 63.21 -47.92
N ARG A 977 -52.93 64.12 -48.16
CA ARG A 977 -51.57 63.82 -48.61
C ARG A 977 -50.52 64.36 -47.66
N GLN A 978 -49.35 63.73 -47.61
CA GLN A 978 -48.19 64.23 -46.90
C GLN A 978 -47.32 65.08 -47.83
N THR A 979 -47.66 66.36 -47.98
CA THR A 979 -46.97 67.30 -48.89
C THR A 979 -45.45 67.37 -48.65
N THR A 980 -44.68 67.65 -49.70
CA THR A 980 -43.21 67.76 -49.68
C THR A 980 -42.51 66.50 -49.11
N TYR A 981 -42.79 65.35 -49.72
CA TYR A 981 -42.26 64.04 -49.31
C TYR A 981 -40.96 63.69 -50.08
N GLU A 982 -39.92 63.20 -49.40
CA GLU A 982 -38.72 62.70 -50.11
C GLU A 982 -38.98 61.30 -50.70
N VAL A 983 -38.73 61.14 -52.00
CA VAL A 983 -38.91 59.89 -52.75
C VAL A 983 -37.61 59.46 -53.44
N ILE A 984 -37.45 58.15 -53.59
CA ILE A 984 -36.37 57.54 -54.38
C ILE A 984 -36.90 57.27 -55.79
N LEU A 985 -36.17 57.75 -56.81
CA LEU A 985 -36.46 57.53 -58.22
C LEU A 985 -35.41 56.59 -58.83
N LYS A 986 -35.84 55.62 -59.63
CA LYS A 986 -34.96 54.75 -60.45
C LYS A 986 -35.18 55.08 -61.92
N THR A 987 -34.13 55.32 -62.71
CA THR A 987 -34.25 55.74 -64.12
C THR A 987 -34.12 54.55 -65.09
N LEU A 988 -35.18 54.25 -65.85
CA LEU A 988 -35.14 53.19 -66.86
C LEU A 988 -34.44 53.68 -68.14
N ASN A 989 -33.39 52.97 -68.57
CA ASN A 989 -32.47 53.43 -69.62
C ASN A 989 -32.89 53.08 -71.06
N ASN A 990 -34.09 52.55 -71.30
CA ASN A 990 -34.65 52.31 -72.65
C ASN A 990 -36.18 52.47 -72.64
N SER A 991 -36.70 53.47 -73.37
CA SER A 991 -38.13 53.78 -73.43
C SER A 991 -38.85 53.28 -74.69
N SER A 992 -38.23 52.37 -75.45
CA SER A 992 -38.68 51.95 -76.78
C SER A 992 -39.04 50.46 -76.93
N SER A 993 -39.07 49.68 -75.84
CA SER A 993 -39.59 48.32 -75.82
C SER A 993 -40.70 48.19 -74.77
N SER A 994 -41.95 48.24 -75.23
CA SER A 994 -43.09 47.67 -74.50
C SER A 994 -42.98 46.15 -74.60
N ASP A 995 -42.65 45.50 -73.48
CA ASP A 995 -42.85 44.06 -73.23
C ASP A 995 -42.47 43.77 -71.75
N ASP A 996 -43.48 43.40 -70.95
CA ASP A 996 -43.56 42.80 -69.58
C ASP A 996 -42.50 43.04 -68.48
N LYS A 997 -41.20 43.17 -68.80
CA LYS A 997 -40.09 43.27 -67.80
C LYS A 997 -40.14 44.45 -66.84
N PHE A 998 -40.97 45.46 -67.11
CA PHE A 998 -41.18 46.57 -66.17
C PHE A 998 -41.99 46.15 -64.94
N LEU A 999 -42.87 45.14 -65.07
CA LEU A 999 -43.76 44.70 -63.99
C LEU A 999 -43.15 43.62 -63.09
N ASP A 1000 -42.05 42.98 -63.51
CA ASP A 1000 -41.30 42.03 -62.66
C ASP A 1000 -40.45 42.76 -61.58
N GLU A 1001 -40.29 44.10 -61.64
CA GLU A 1001 -39.49 44.91 -60.70
C GLU A 1001 -40.31 45.86 -59.80
N VAL A 1002 -41.65 45.93 -59.94
CA VAL A 1002 -42.55 46.86 -59.23
C VAL A 1002 -43.65 46.12 -58.47
#